data_AF-A0A2A2VE51-F1
#
_entry.id   AF-A0A2A2VE51-F1
#
_cell.length_a   1.000
_cell.length_b   1.000
_cell.length_c   1.000
_cell.angle_alpha   90.00
_cell.angle_beta   90.00
_cell.angle_gamma   90.00
#
_symmetry.space_group_name_H-M   'P 1'
#
loop_
_entity.id
_entity.type
_entity.pdbx_description
1 polymer ?
#
loop_
_entity_poly.entity_id
_entity_poly.type
_entity_poly.pdbx_seq_one_letter_code
_entity_poly.pdbx_strand_id
1 'polypeptide(L)'
;MIDLTKHDFTSLSVKDLLDAREAYHVHLAHLQSVYATAIGRYLIRDNDRNATERRHHSKPQALGPRTLFNSSVKDWSWPCILVFVRDWMKRSELKNHPEKQDQLVPPFLYLPDGRVVPTCVVKVDPNEGSPGVVDPPIFKSDLVGGGFPVQTMIQGKIHRGSIGCLVTNGETVFALSNRHVVGAAGREIFAGFKNTNRRLGVSDALQLGKRAFSDVYPGWPGSRVVANLDAGLIRVDDIKGWTAQVYGVGQVGDVVDLNVGTFRLEIINQPLIAFGATSGLMKGKIIGLFYRYKTVGGMEYVSDFVIGPRDGDTPLNNYPGDSGTVWFLDDPDAKRNASGARILSPLALEWGGQELFGSGGKVPMQVALGICMATLCRELDVELIGDWNAGHTEYWGEWGHVKIGAYATALIDAKLPKLSAMMDANSDNIGLDDKLLADLKPYQHGTFAPLADVADLVWRFTRHTDESNHFADMDKPGKDGKTLLDLCTESTRNVDPKVWNDYYDGIGEDRRGALPFRVWQIFDEMVGYAVANKKLEFVCAAGIVAHYIGDACQPLHISQFHHGLDPNDKKHAKVHSVYETTMIGRHGKDLIKMIPDAKTSDVAEIAPGATPTGRDAAVAVVALMQRTVKRLPPMTIVNLFNSHMGSGQVDVMWSKLKDATAACMQDGAKTLARVWEAAWRAGSGEDRGQGGKFDQGSLSKLYNDPSFLPAYQLQQLTLDADDHIVPAGGSGARRRSATIARGARPPAANKAAKKAAKSTTRNKAKNTAESTARRAPKKAVARKRPAAATPLRRAAASKKTATKRGAARKRSVAKTHKPSRKH
;
A
#
# COMPACT_ATOMS: atom_id res chain seq x y z
N MET A 1 21.49 -12.75 -57.32
CA MET A 1 21.72 -11.30 -57.14
C MET A 1 21.32 -10.93 -55.72
N ILE A 2 22.11 -10.09 -55.04
CA ILE A 2 21.69 -9.47 -53.78
C ILE A 2 20.78 -8.29 -54.14
N ASP A 3 19.60 -8.25 -53.54
CA ASP A 3 18.64 -7.15 -53.72
C ASP A 3 19.06 -5.95 -52.86
N LEU A 4 19.94 -5.12 -53.43
CA LEU A 4 20.47 -3.90 -52.80
C LEU A 4 19.40 -2.82 -52.53
N THR A 5 18.13 -3.04 -52.91
CA THR A 5 17.04 -2.09 -52.67
C THR A 5 16.29 -2.34 -51.35
N LYS A 6 16.56 -3.46 -50.67
CA LYS A 6 15.98 -3.77 -49.36
C LYS A 6 16.84 -3.24 -48.22
N HIS A 7 16.41 -2.13 -47.64
CA HIS A 7 16.93 -1.65 -46.36
C HIS A 7 16.59 -2.66 -45.25
N ASP A 8 17.61 -3.31 -44.68
CA ASP A 8 17.47 -4.03 -43.42
C ASP A 8 17.66 -3.05 -42.24
N PHE A 9 16.57 -2.77 -41.55
CA PHE A 9 16.55 -1.84 -40.42
C PHE A 9 17.00 -2.47 -39.10
N THR A 10 17.24 -3.78 -39.04
CA THR A 10 17.58 -4.48 -37.77
C THR A 10 18.94 -4.09 -37.19
N SER A 11 19.82 -3.50 -38.01
CA SER A 11 21.13 -2.99 -37.61
C SER A 11 21.12 -1.61 -36.94
N LEU A 12 20.00 -0.88 -36.97
CA LEU A 12 19.89 0.48 -36.43
C LEU A 12 19.94 0.48 -34.90
N SER A 13 20.95 1.16 -34.34
CA SER A 13 21.14 1.32 -32.90
C SER A 13 20.32 2.47 -32.30
N VAL A 14 20.31 2.54 -30.97
CA VAL A 14 19.79 3.70 -30.22
C VAL A 14 20.41 5.03 -30.71
N LYS A 15 21.71 5.05 -31.03
CA LYS A 15 22.36 6.28 -31.52
C LYS A 15 21.87 6.66 -32.91
N ASP A 16 21.63 5.72 -33.81
CA ASP A 16 21.12 6.01 -35.17
C ASP A 16 19.74 6.65 -35.13
N LEU A 17 18.87 6.18 -34.22
CA LEU A 17 17.55 6.78 -34.00
C LEU A 17 17.65 8.19 -33.38
N LEU A 18 18.59 8.41 -32.45
CA LEU A 18 18.83 9.73 -31.87
C LEU A 18 19.45 10.72 -32.89
N ASP A 19 20.37 10.26 -33.74
CA ASP A 19 20.96 11.05 -34.84
C ASP A 19 19.87 11.50 -35.81
N ALA A 20 18.99 10.59 -36.22
CA ALA A 20 17.85 10.88 -37.09
C ALA A 20 16.86 11.86 -36.45
N ARG A 21 16.59 11.74 -35.13
CA ARG A 21 15.71 12.67 -34.42
C ARG A 21 16.31 14.08 -34.34
N GLU A 22 17.61 14.23 -34.03
CA GLU A 22 18.27 15.54 -33.98
C GLU A 22 18.32 16.19 -35.38
N ALA A 23 18.65 15.42 -36.42
CA ALA A 23 18.66 15.91 -37.80
C ALA A 23 17.28 16.41 -38.28
N TYR A 24 16.21 15.66 -37.97
CA TYR A 24 14.84 15.98 -38.38
C TYR A 24 14.02 16.77 -37.34
N HIS A 25 14.60 17.17 -36.21
CA HIS A 25 13.90 17.85 -35.12
C HIS A 25 13.06 19.04 -35.61
N VAL A 26 13.67 19.94 -36.40
CA VAL A 26 13.00 21.16 -36.90
C VAL A 26 11.81 20.81 -37.80
N HIS A 27 11.94 19.78 -38.63
CA HIS A 27 10.85 19.31 -39.48
C HIS A 27 9.71 18.73 -38.63
N LEU A 28 10.01 17.74 -37.77
CA LEU A 28 9.02 17.05 -36.94
C LEU A 28 8.40 17.95 -35.84
N ALA A 29 9.00 19.10 -35.53
CA ALA A 29 8.45 20.11 -34.61
C ALA A 29 7.56 21.16 -35.31
N HIS A 30 7.63 21.31 -36.64
CA HIS A 30 6.76 22.20 -37.41
C HIS A 30 5.48 21.51 -37.94
N LEU A 31 5.43 20.17 -37.95
CA LEU A 31 4.22 19.42 -38.31
C LEU A 31 3.14 19.61 -37.24
N GLN A 32 2.08 20.35 -37.55
CA GLN A 32 1.01 20.74 -36.60
C GLN A 32 0.32 19.55 -35.95
N SER A 33 0.26 18.41 -36.65
CA SER A 33 -0.34 17.17 -36.16
C SER A 33 0.53 16.46 -35.11
N VAL A 34 1.85 16.71 -35.05
CA VAL A 34 2.79 15.94 -34.20
C VAL A 34 2.78 16.46 -32.76
N TYR A 35 2.21 15.65 -31.88
CA TYR A 35 2.20 15.86 -30.43
C TYR A 35 3.59 15.58 -29.83
N ALA A 36 4.07 14.34 -29.98
CA ALA A 36 5.28 13.85 -29.32
C ALA A 36 6.12 12.94 -30.23
N THR A 37 7.37 12.70 -29.84
CA THR A 37 8.29 11.78 -30.50
C THR A 37 9.00 10.91 -29.46
N ALA A 38 9.35 9.69 -29.83
CA ALA A 38 10.23 8.80 -29.05
C ALA A 38 11.04 7.93 -30.02
N ILE A 39 12.11 7.30 -29.54
CA ILE A 39 12.75 6.22 -30.29
C ILE A 39 12.12 4.88 -29.85
N GLY A 40 11.97 3.91 -30.76
CA GLY A 40 11.46 2.61 -30.38
C GLY A 40 11.41 1.56 -31.47
N ARG A 41 10.57 0.53 -31.27
CA ARG A 41 10.32 -0.54 -32.25
C ARG A 41 8.97 -0.33 -32.93
N TYR A 42 8.89 -0.69 -34.22
CA TYR A 42 7.74 -0.41 -35.07
C TYR A 42 6.49 -1.17 -34.62
N LEU A 43 5.45 -0.44 -34.23
CA LEU A 43 4.20 -1.04 -33.77
C LEU A 43 3.41 -1.61 -34.95
N ILE A 44 3.13 -2.91 -34.89
CA ILE A 44 2.31 -3.66 -35.86
C ILE A 44 0.89 -3.70 -35.31
N ARG A 45 -0.12 -3.39 -36.12
CA ARG A 45 -1.52 -3.43 -35.67
C ARG A 45 -1.93 -4.86 -35.40
N ASP A 46 -2.63 -5.12 -34.30
CA ASP A 46 -3.02 -6.48 -33.91
C ASP A 46 -4.14 -7.07 -34.80
N ASN A 47 -4.81 -6.22 -35.59
CA ASN A 47 -5.70 -6.65 -36.67
C ASN A 47 -5.02 -6.79 -38.06
N ASP A 48 -3.72 -6.48 -38.15
CA ASP A 48 -2.93 -6.77 -39.34
C ASP A 48 -2.56 -8.26 -39.33
N ARG A 49 -2.77 -8.97 -40.44
CA ARG A 49 -2.33 -10.36 -40.57
C ARG A 49 -0.81 -10.52 -40.43
N ASN A 50 -0.03 -9.45 -40.59
CA ASN A 50 1.39 -9.41 -40.23
C ASN A 50 1.65 -9.65 -38.72
N ALA A 51 0.69 -9.38 -37.83
CA ALA A 51 0.82 -9.56 -36.38
C ALA A 51 0.97 -11.03 -35.94
N THR A 52 0.54 -11.97 -36.78
CA THR A 52 0.71 -13.42 -36.59
C THR A 52 1.57 -14.04 -37.68
N GLU A 53 1.48 -13.58 -38.92
CA GLU A 53 2.24 -14.07 -40.07
C GLU A 53 3.36 -13.08 -40.45
N ARG A 54 4.58 -13.22 -39.89
CA ARG A 54 5.75 -12.34 -40.16
C ARG A 54 6.00 -11.99 -41.63
N ARG A 55 5.68 -12.89 -42.57
CA ARG A 55 5.89 -12.71 -44.03
C ARG A 55 4.71 -12.06 -44.76
N HIS A 56 3.59 -11.78 -44.09
CA HIS A 56 2.40 -11.20 -44.72
C HIS A 56 2.55 -9.68 -44.91
N HIS A 57 2.39 -9.19 -46.14
CA HIS A 57 2.49 -7.76 -46.46
C HIS A 57 1.11 -7.14 -46.71
N SER A 58 0.52 -6.54 -45.68
CA SER A 58 -0.78 -5.87 -45.76
C SER A 58 -0.68 -4.46 -46.36
N LYS A 59 -1.69 -4.03 -47.12
CA LYS A 59 -1.78 -2.66 -47.67
C LYS A 59 -2.12 -1.66 -46.56
N PRO A 60 -1.24 -0.72 -46.17
CA PRO A 60 -1.44 0.10 -44.97
C PRO A 60 -2.69 0.98 -44.96
N GLN A 61 -3.26 1.32 -46.12
CA GLN A 61 -4.52 2.08 -46.19
C GLN A 61 -5.74 1.29 -45.68
N ALA A 62 -5.71 -0.05 -45.71
CA ALA A 62 -6.87 -0.87 -45.34
C ALA A 62 -7.07 -1.03 -43.83
N LEU A 63 -6.07 -0.69 -43.02
CA LEU A 63 -6.02 -1.05 -41.59
C LEU A 63 -6.39 0.12 -40.64
N GLY A 64 -6.81 1.27 -41.17
CA GLY A 64 -7.21 2.43 -40.38
C GLY A 64 -6.07 3.09 -39.56
N PRO A 65 -6.40 3.96 -38.59
CA PRO A 65 -5.42 4.56 -37.70
C PRO A 65 -4.67 3.54 -36.85
N ARG A 66 -3.37 3.75 -36.68
CA ARG A 66 -2.58 3.07 -35.62
C ARG A 66 -2.80 3.79 -34.30
N THR A 67 -3.03 3.08 -33.20
CA THR A 67 -3.04 3.61 -31.83
C THR A 67 -2.21 2.69 -30.92
N LEU A 68 -1.97 3.08 -29.68
CA LEU A 68 -1.36 2.21 -28.66
C LEU A 68 -2.31 1.11 -28.13
N PHE A 69 -3.60 1.17 -28.48
CA PHE A 69 -4.63 0.20 -28.07
C PHE A 69 -4.85 -0.92 -29.11
N ASN A 70 -4.46 -0.69 -30.36
CA ASN A 70 -4.70 -1.62 -31.48
C ASN A 70 -3.40 -2.10 -32.14
N SER A 71 -2.25 -1.84 -31.53
CA SER A 71 -0.94 -2.15 -32.08
C SER A 71 0.10 -2.45 -31.00
N SER A 72 0.96 -3.42 -31.27
CA SER A 72 2.01 -3.86 -30.36
C SER A 72 3.34 -4.14 -31.07
N VAL A 73 4.41 -4.30 -30.29
CA VAL A 73 5.72 -4.76 -30.76
C VAL A 73 5.67 -6.28 -30.93
N LYS A 74 6.21 -6.80 -32.03
CA LYS A 74 6.45 -8.23 -32.28
C LYS A 74 7.96 -8.48 -32.41
N ASP A 75 8.41 -9.73 -32.39
CA ASP A 75 9.84 -10.08 -32.48
C ASP A 75 10.51 -9.56 -33.77
N TRP A 76 9.71 -9.38 -34.83
CA TRP A 76 10.12 -8.81 -36.12
C TRP A 76 9.84 -7.31 -36.28
N SER A 77 9.39 -6.61 -35.23
CA SER A 77 9.29 -5.15 -35.22
C SER A 77 10.68 -4.51 -35.21
N TRP A 78 10.95 -3.70 -36.23
CA TRP A 78 12.25 -3.06 -36.46
C TRP A 78 12.41 -1.71 -35.73
N PRO A 79 13.64 -1.24 -35.49
CA PRO A 79 13.95 0.10 -34.97
C PRO A 79 13.31 1.23 -35.78
N CYS A 80 12.76 2.26 -35.12
CA CYS A 80 12.09 3.40 -35.75
C CYS A 80 11.96 4.62 -34.83
N ILE A 81 11.61 5.78 -35.40
CA ILE A 81 11.09 6.91 -34.62
C ILE A 81 9.58 6.72 -34.44
N LEU A 82 9.11 6.61 -33.20
CA LEU A 82 7.70 6.70 -32.85
C LEU A 82 7.28 8.17 -32.97
N VAL A 83 6.29 8.47 -33.81
CA VAL A 83 5.77 9.83 -34.03
C VAL A 83 4.29 9.86 -33.66
N PHE A 84 3.99 10.50 -32.53
CA PHE A 84 2.65 10.57 -31.96
C PHE A 84 1.91 11.76 -32.56
N VAL A 85 0.77 11.53 -33.22
CA VAL A 85 -0.03 12.56 -33.91
C VAL A 85 -1.43 12.70 -33.32
N ARG A 86 -1.94 13.93 -33.27
CA ARG A 86 -3.35 14.23 -32.98
C ARG A 86 -4.23 13.75 -34.15
N ASP A 87 -3.89 14.19 -35.36
CA ASP A 87 -4.66 13.93 -36.57
C ASP A 87 -4.07 12.81 -37.43
N TRP A 88 -4.89 11.81 -37.78
CA TRP A 88 -4.48 10.73 -38.68
C TRP A 88 -4.82 11.06 -40.13
N MET A 89 -3.83 11.56 -40.87
CA MET A 89 -3.98 11.94 -42.28
C MET A 89 -3.96 10.72 -43.22
N LYS A 90 -4.98 10.54 -44.06
CA LYS A 90 -5.01 9.49 -45.09
C LYS A 90 -4.40 9.98 -46.39
N ARG A 91 -3.67 9.11 -47.10
CA ARG A 91 -3.14 9.40 -48.46
C ARG A 91 -4.23 9.75 -49.50
N SER A 92 -5.49 9.42 -49.23
CA SER A 92 -6.65 9.85 -50.04
C SER A 92 -7.06 11.30 -49.77
N GLU A 93 -6.92 11.78 -48.53
CA GLU A 93 -7.27 13.16 -48.16
C GLU A 93 -6.24 14.15 -48.71
N LEU A 94 -4.96 13.78 -48.76
CA LEU A 94 -3.89 14.56 -49.40
C LEU A 94 -4.11 14.81 -50.90
N LYS A 95 -4.87 13.97 -51.61
CA LYS A 95 -5.24 14.23 -53.01
C LYS A 95 -6.23 15.38 -53.15
N ASN A 96 -7.05 15.60 -52.14
CA ASN A 96 -8.08 16.64 -52.11
C ASN A 96 -7.59 17.89 -51.35
N HIS A 97 -6.50 17.75 -50.60
CA HIS A 97 -5.85 18.78 -49.79
C HIS A 97 -4.32 18.79 -50.02
N PRO A 98 -3.84 19.17 -51.21
CA PRO A 98 -2.41 19.24 -51.50
C PRO A 98 -1.69 20.29 -50.63
N GLU A 99 -2.41 21.29 -50.12
CA GLU A 99 -1.91 22.31 -49.17
C GLU A 99 -1.58 21.76 -47.77
N LYS A 100 -1.73 20.44 -47.57
CA LYS A 100 -1.37 19.72 -46.34
C LYS A 100 -0.31 18.64 -46.59
N GLN A 101 0.29 18.58 -47.78
CA GLN A 101 1.30 17.58 -48.12
C GLN A 101 2.61 17.78 -47.34
N ASP A 102 2.92 19.02 -46.97
CA ASP A 102 3.99 19.42 -46.05
C ASP A 102 3.75 18.95 -44.60
N GLN A 103 2.48 18.82 -44.19
CA GLN A 103 2.08 18.36 -42.85
C GLN A 103 2.15 16.83 -42.66
N LEU A 104 2.56 16.09 -43.69
CA LEU A 104 2.69 14.62 -43.63
C LEU A 104 4.01 14.20 -42.96
N VAL A 105 3.92 13.41 -41.88
CA VAL A 105 5.08 12.74 -41.29
C VAL A 105 5.76 11.85 -42.34
N PRO A 106 7.05 12.08 -42.68
CA PRO A 106 7.74 11.30 -43.70
C PRO A 106 7.91 9.84 -43.20
N PRO A 107 7.73 8.82 -44.07
CA PRO A 107 7.83 7.41 -43.67
C PRO A 107 9.27 6.95 -43.36
N PHE A 108 10.25 7.68 -43.89
CA PHE A 108 11.69 7.44 -43.72
C PHE A 108 12.40 8.79 -43.55
N LEU A 109 13.40 8.80 -42.69
CA LEU A 109 14.32 9.90 -42.43
C LEU A 109 15.67 9.51 -43.06
N TYR A 110 16.20 10.38 -43.93
CA TYR A 110 17.42 10.12 -44.70
C TYR A 110 18.55 10.99 -44.13
N LEU A 111 19.59 10.37 -43.59
CA LEU A 111 20.74 11.07 -43.04
C LEU A 111 21.79 11.37 -44.13
N PRO A 112 22.62 12.43 -43.97
CA PRO A 112 23.65 12.80 -44.96
C PRO A 112 24.71 11.73 -45.24
N ASP A 113 24.86 10.76 -44.33
CA ASP A 113 25.75 9.59 -44.45
C ASP A 113 25.09 8.37 -45.13
N GLY A 114 23.85 8.51 -45.61
CA GLY A 114 23.10 7.46 -46.29
C GLY A 114 22.33 6.51 -45.37
N ARG A 115 22.41 6.67 -44.03
CA ARG A 115 21.53 5.92 -43.12
C ARG A 115 20.06 6.29 -43.33
N VAL A 116 19.18 5.29 -43.34
CA VAL A 116 17.73 5.46 -43.52
C VAL A 116 17.01 4.94 -42.29
N VAL A 117 16.34 5.84 -41.55
CA VAL A 117 15.61 5.52 -40.32
C VAL A 117 14.10 5.61 -40.56
N PRO A 118 13.32 4.54 -40.37
CA PRO A 118 11.87 4.57 -40.61
C PRO A 118 11.11 5.26 -39.48
N THR A 119 9.92 5.78 -39.79
CA THR A 119 8.99 6.31 -38.77
C THR A 119 7.79 5.40 -38.55
N CYS A 120 7.23 5.47 -37.35
CA CYS A 120 6.02 4.78 -36.95
C CYS A 120 5.02 5.82 -36.45
N VAL A 121 4.14 6.28 -37.33
CA VAL A 121 3.06 7.21 -36.98
C VAL A 121 2.03 6.50 -36.09
N VAL A 122 1.72 7.08 -34.93
CA VAL A 122 0.74 6.58 -33.94
C VAL A 122 -0.25 7.70 -33.64
N LYS A 123 -1.55 7.48 -33.85
CA LYS A 123 -2.57 8.44 -33.41
C LYS A 123 -2.76 8.34 -31.90
N VAL A 124 -2.78 9.49 -31.23
CA VAL A 124 -3.18 9.67 -29.84
C VAL A 124 -4.13 10.85 -29.72
N ASP A 125 -5.18 10.69 -28.92
CA ASP A 125 -6.14 11.75 -28.60
C ASP A 125 -5.83 12.22 -27.16
N PRO A 126 -5.06 13.31 -26.92
CA PRO A 126 -4.60 13.66 -25.58
C PRO A 126 -5.74 14.18 -24.69
N ASN A 127 -5.76 13.80 -23.42
CA ASN A 127 -6.67 14.40 -22.43
C ASN A 127 -6.06 15.70 -21.87
N GLU A 128 -6.85 16.78 -21.84
CA GLU A 128 -6.50 18.04 -21.18
C GLU A 128 -7.33 18.28 -19.89
N GLY A 129 -8.18 17.32 -19.51
CA GLY A 129 -8.92 17.32 -18.24
C GLY A 129 -8.08 16.88 -17.04
N SER A 130 -8.55 17.21 -15.83
CA SER A 130 -7.97 16.67 -14.60
C SER A 130 -8.22 15.16 -14.48
N PRO A 131 -7.22 14.34 -14.08
CA PRO A 131 -7.43 12.93 -13.77
C PRO A 131 -8.48 12.71 -12.68
N GLY A 132 -9.06 11.51 -12.67
CA GLY A 132 -9.99 11.07 -11.62
C GLY A 132 -9.32 11.01 -10.24
N VAL A 133 -10.12 11.21 -9.19
CA VAL A 133 -9.70 10.96 -7.80
C VAL A 133 -9.89 9.46 -7.51
N VAL A 134 -8.90 8.85 -6.85
CA VAL A 134 -8.90 7.46 -6.41
C VAL A 134 -8.58 7.42 -4.91
N ASP A 135 -9.23 6.52 -4.17
CA ASP A 135 -8.93 6.30 -2.76
C ASP A 135 -7.58 5.57 -2.63
N PRO A 136 -6.59 6.14 -1.92
CA PRO A 136 -5.25 5.56 -1.84
C PRO A 136 -5.22 4.28 -0.98
N PRO A 137 -4.28 3.35 -1.23
CA PRO A 137 -4.12 2.15 -0.41
C PRO A 137 -3.79 2.47 1.05
N ILE A 138 -4.29 1.64 1.97
CA ILE A 138 -3.98 1.75 3.40
C ILE A 138 -2.60 1.15 3.65
N PHE A 139 -1.66 1.95 4.15
CA PHE A 139 -0.37 1.47 4.61
C PHE A 139 -0.46 1.20 6.11
N LYS A 140 -0.44 -0.09 6.48
CA LYS A 140 -0.71 -0.55 7.85
C LYS A 140 0.54 -0.78 8.71
N SER A 141 1.69 -0.94 8.07
CA SER A 141 2.98 -1.21 8.71
C SER A 141 3.69 0.09 9.13
N ASP A 142 4.31 0.08 10.32
CA ASP A 142 5.13 1.19 10.82
C ASP A 142 6.43 1.42 10.04
N LEU A 143 6.86 0.44 9.23
CA LEU A 143 8.07 0.49 8.40
C LEU A 143 7.81 1.25 7.11
N VAL A 144 8.62 2.27 6.84
CA VAL A 144 8.58 3.03 5.59
C VAL A 144 9.48 2.37 4.55
N GLY A 145 8.98 2.18 3.33
CA GLY A 145 9.67 1.52 2.23
C GLY A 145 9.22 2.06 0.88
N GLY A 146 9.62 1.38 -0.21
CA GLY A 146 9.20 1.78 -1.55
C GLY A 146 7.69 1.65 -1.74
N GLY A 147 7.07 2.63 -2.38
CA GLY A 147 5.62 2.79 -2.54
C GLY A 147 4.91 3.48 -1.37
N PHE A 148 5.57 3.71 -0.23
CA PHE A 148 4.96 4.36 0.94
C PHE A 148 4.68 5.86 0.69
N PRO A 149 3.54 6.42 1.17
CA PRO A 149 3.14 7.80 0.93
C PRO A 149 4.06 8.79 1.64
N VAL A 150 4.52 9.80 0.90
CA VAL A 150 5.23 10.96 1.43
C VAL A 150 4.43 12.23 1.20
N GLN A 151 4.49 13.16 2.15
CA GLN A 151 3.69 14.38 2.19
C GLN A 151 4.55 15.61 2.50
N THR A 152 4.31 16.70 1.78
CA THR A 152 4.87 18.03 2.09
C THR A 152 3.78 19.10 2.10
N MET A 153 3.88 20.07 3.03
CA MET A 153 2.97 21.21 3.09
C MET A 153 3.51 22.37 2.26
N ILE A 154 2.75 22.80 1.25
CA ILE A 154 3.11 23.89 0.35
C ILE A 154 1.91 24.83 0.20
N GLN A 155 2.08 26.10 0.57
CA GLN A 155 1.06 27.17 0.41
C GLN A 155 -0.33 26.79 0.94
N GLY A 156 -0.39 26.06 2.07
CA GLY A 156 -1.64 25.60 2.69
C GLY A 156 -2.26 24.33 2.08
N LYS A 157 -1.56 23.65 1.17
CA LYS A 157 -1.97 22.36 0.58
C LYS A 157 -1.00 21.25 0.95
N ILE A 158 -1.54 20.05 1.16
CA ILE A 158 -0.75 18.81 1.18
C ILE A 158 -0.42 18.45 -0.26
N HIS A 159 0.86 18.36 -0.59
CA HIS A 159 1.34 17.68 -1.79
C HIS A 159 1.71 16.25 -1.39
N ARG A 160 1.19 15.26 -2.12
CA ARG A 160 1.51 13.84 -1.93
C ARG A 160 2.44 13.35 -3.03
N GLY A 161 3.27 12.36 -2.68
CA GLY A 161 4.09 11.58 -3.59
C GLY A 161 4.35 10.20 -2.99
N SER A 162 5.19 9.43 -3.68
CA SER A 162 5.65 8.10 -3.27
C SER A 162 7.14 8.12 -2.91
N ILE A 163 7.52 7.26 -1.98
CA ILE A 163 8.91 6.90 -1.73
C ILE A 163 9.32 5.82 -2.73
N GLY A 164 10.50 5.95 -3.34
CA GLY A 164 10.98 5.01 -4.34
C GLY A 164 11.72 3.83 -3.71
N CYS A 165 12.83 4.12 -3.05
CA CYS A 165 13.70 3.14 -2.38
C CYS A 165 14.63 3.85 -1.37
N LEU A 166 15.36 3.06 -0.58
CA LEU A 166 16.49 3.54 0.24
C LEU A 166 17.78 3.57 -0.60
N VAL A 167 18.57 4.63 -0.42
CA VAL A 167 19.87 4.83 -1.10
C VAL A 167 20.92 5.38 -0.13
N THR A 168 22.21 5.24 -0.44
CA THR A 168 23.32 5.71 0.39
C THR A 168 24.44 6.34 -0.44
N ASN A 169 25.13 7.35 0.11
CA ASN A 169 26.39 7.86 -0.45
C ASN A 169 27.63 7.31 0.30
N GLY A 170 27.47 6.18 1.01
CA GLY A 170 28.50 5.57 1.86
C GLY A 170 28.59 6.15 3.29
N GLU A 171 28.17 7.39 3.51
CA GLU A 171 28.13 8.03 4.84
C GLU A 171 26.70 8.13 5.40
N THR A 172 25.75 8.56 4.57
CA THR A 172 24.39 8.92 4.95
C THR A 172 23.36 8.12 4.15
N VAL A 173 22.30 7.66 4.83
CA VAL A 173 21.17 7.01 4.19
C VAL A 173 20.05 8.01 3.89
N PHE A 174 19.52 7.92 2.68
CA PHE A 174 18.44 8.73 2.17
C PHE A 174 17.30 7.84 1.65
N ALA A 175 16.10 8.41 1.57
CA ALA A 175 15.02 7.87 0.76
C ALA A 175 14.91 8.67 -0.54
N LEU A 176 14.87 7.96 -1.67
CA LEU A 176 14.70 8.54 -3.01
C LEU A 176 13.23 8.85 -3.28
N SER A 177 12.95 10.02 -3.85
CA SER A 177 11.65 10.39 -4.44
C SER A 177 11.89 11.47 -5.52
N ASN A 178 10.86 12.14 -6.05
CA ASN A 178 11.08 13.24 -6.98
C ASN A 178 11.48 14.55 -6.30
N ARG A 179 12.21 15.39 -7.02
CA ARG A 179 12.53 16.75 -6.58
C ARG A 179 11.27 17.60 -6.44
N HIS A 180 10.26 17.45 -7.30
CA HIS A 180 9.00 18.16 -7.14
C HIS A 180 8.15 17.69 -5.93
N VAL A 181 8.38 16.46 -5.41
CA VAL A 181 7.72 15.92 -4.21
C VAL A 181 8.40 16.42 -2.93
N VAL A 182 9.72 16.24 -2.81
CA VAL A 182 10.48 16.63 -1.61
C VAL A 182 10.68 18.15 -1.53
N GLY A 183 10.74 18.83 -2.69
CA GLY A 183 10.90 20.28 -2.79
C GLY A 183 12.30 20.78 -2.47
N ALA A 184 12.38 22.03 -2.01
CA ALA A 184 13.66 22.68 -1.72
C ALA A 184 14.35 22.09 -0.48
N ALA A 185 15.69 22.06 -0.51
CA ALA A 185 16.54 21.60 0.58
C ALA A 185 16.20 22.25 1.93
N GLY A 186 16.31 21.47 3.00
CA GLY A 186 15.93 21.85 4.36
C GLY A 186 14.42 21.78 4.64
N ARG A 187 13.58 21.48 3.65
CA ARG A 187 12.14 21.24 3.88
C ARG A 187 11.92 19.98 4.70
N GLU A 188 11.10 20.06 5.74
CA GLU A 188 10.67 18.91 6.52
C GLU A 188 9.69 18.03 5.73
N ILE A 189 9.89 16.72 5.82
CA ILE A 189 9.16 15.70 5.07
C ILE A 189 8.39 14.82 6.05
N PHE A 190 7.12 14.55 5.75
CA PHE A 190 6.21 13.81 6.64
C PHE A 190 5.54 12.64 5.92
N ALA A 191 4.98 11.72 6.68
CA ALA A 191 4.00 10.74 6.20
C ALA A 191 2.93 10.47 7.27
N GLY A 192 1.74 10.05 6.83
CA GLY A 192 0.63 9.70 7.70
C GLY A 192 0.71 8.26 8.19
N PHE A 193 0.44 8.05 9.48
CA PHE A 193 0.33 6.77 10.19
C PHE A 193 -1.00 6.73 10.95
N LYS A 194 -1.41 5.55 11.44
CA LYS A 194 -2.75 5.21 11.99
C LYS A 194 -3.47 6.39 12.69
N ASN A 195 -2.79 7.14 13.58
CA ASN A 195 -3.32 8.36 14.23
C ASN A 195 -2.40 9.62 14.18
N THR A 196 -1.27 9.64 13.43
CA THR A 196 -0.31 10.77 13.45
C THR A 196 0.39 11.06 12.13
N ASN A 197 0.83 12.31 11.91
CA ASN A 197 1.83 12.63 10.88
C ASN A 197 3.24 12.50 11.48
N ARG A 198 4.00 11.50 11.03
CA ARG A 198 5.39 11.26 11.45
C ARG A 198 6.34 12.01 10.53
N ARG A 199 7.27 12.79 11.10
CA ARG A 199 8.42 13.34 10.36
C ARG A 199 9.29 12.17 9.90
N LEU A 200 9.65 12.15 8.63
CA LEU A 200 10.52 11.14 8.03
C LEU A 200 11.98 11.61 7.93
N GLY A 201 12.18 12.91 7.79
CA GLY A 201 13.47 13.51 7.53
C GLY A 201 13.36 14.91 6.96
N VAL A 202 14.43 15.36 6.29
CA VAL A 202 14.47 16.62 5.55
C VAL A 202 14.88 16.39 4.10
N SER A 203 14.34 17.20 3.18
CA SER A 203 14.84 17.28 1.82
C SER A 203 16.31 17.72 1.83
N ASP A 204 17.19 16.96 1.20
CA ASP A 204 18.61 17.28 1.15
C ASP A 204 18.94 18.33 0.05
N ALA A 205 20.16 18.86 0.07
CA ALA A 205 20.70 19.71 -1.00
C ALA A 205 21.05 18.92 -2.26
N LEU A 206 21.36 17.62 -2.11
CA LEU A 206 21.67 16.71 -3.20
C LEU A 206 20.39 16.34 -3.97
N GLN A 207 20.16 17.03 -5.09
CA GLN A 207 18.95 16.93 -5.92
C GLN A 207 19.26 17.09 -7.41
N LEU A 208 18.45 16.46 -8.26
CA LEU A 208 18.50 16.57 -9.72
C LEU A 208 17.29 17.30 -10.28
N GLY A 209 17.54 18.20 -11.23
CA GLY A 209 16.52 18.90 -12.00
C GLY A 209 16.53 18.49 -13.46
N LYS A 210 16.57 19.48 -14.34
CA LYS A 210 16.75 19.31 -15.79
C LYS A 210 18.21 19.56 -16.15
N ARG A 211 18.77 18.75 -17.04
CA ARG A 211 20.15 18.87 -17.56
C ARG A 211 20.16 18.74 -19.08
N ALA A 212 21.20 19.23 -19.76
CA ALA A 212 21.34 18.97 -21.19
C ALA A 212 21.57 17.48 -21.45
N PHE A 213 20.97 16.95 -22.52
CA PHE A 213 21.00 15.51 -22.80
C PHE A 213 22.42 14.99 -23.04
N SER A 214 23.28 15.81 -23.66
CA SER A 214 24.72 15.56 -23.85
C SER A 214 25.51 15.31 -22.57
N ASP A 215 25.09 15.94 -21.46
CA ASP A 215 25.82 15.91 -20.20
C ASP A 215 25.50 14.62 -19.43
N VAL A 216 24.26 14.15 -19.59
CA VAL A 216 23.73 12.92 -18.99
C VAL A 216 24.12 11.68 -19.80
N TYR A 217 24.15 11.81 -21.13
CA TYR A 217 24.46 10.76 -22.10
C TYR A 217 25.59 11.19 -23.06
N PRO A 218 26.84 11.25 -22.57
CA PRO A 218 27.98 11.74 -23.35
C PRO A 218 28.26 10.87 -24.59
N GLY A 219 28.52 11.54 -25.72
CA GLY A 219 28.78 10.90 -27.02
C GLY A 219 27.53 10.59 -27.87
N TRP A 220 26.33 10.83 -27.34
CA TRP A 220 25.09 10.82 -28.11
C TRP A 220 24.70 12.23 -28.60
N PRO A 221 23.94 12.35 -29.70
CA PRO A 221 23.39 13.62 -30.14
C PRO A 221 22.25 14.07 -29.20
N GLY A 222 21.93 15.37 -29.23
CA GLY A 222 20.91 15.95 -28.38
C GLY A 222 21.22 17.40 -27.98
N SER A 223 21.82 18.19 -28.87
CA SER A 223 22.22 19.57 -28.59
C SER A 223 21.02 20.50 -28.37
N ARG A 224 19.83 20.09 -28.81
CA ARG A 224 18.54 20.74 -28.52
C ARG A 224 17.66 19.94 -27.55
N VAL A 225 18.23 18.98 -26.81
CA VAL A 225 17.47 18.05 -25.96
C VAL A 225 17.84 18.24 -24.48
N VAL A 226 16.82 18.21 -23.62
CA VAL A 226 16.92 18.38 -22.17
C VAL A 226 16.35 17.16 -21.47
N ALA A 227 17.18 16.44 -20.72
CA ALA A 227 16.75 15.33 -19.88
C ALA A 227 16.07 15.84 -18.60
N ASN A 228 14.94 15.24 -18.23
CA ASN A 228 14.22 15.55 -17.00
C ASN A 228 14.52 14.51 -15.92
N LEU A 229 15.51 14.78 -15.05
CA LEU A 229 15.95 13.83 -14.03
C LEU A 229 15.14 13.90 -12.73
N ASP A 230 14.60 15.07 -12.38
CA ASP A 230 13.58 15.34 -11.33
C ASP A 230 13.60 14.39 -10.10
N ALA A 231 14.76 14.22 -9.49
CA ALA A 231 15.00 13.32 -8.35
C ALA A 231 15.49 14.11 -7.14
N GLY A 232 15.02 13.75 -5.96
CA GLY A 232 15.37 14.41 -4.70
C GLY A 232 15.50 13.42 -3.57
N LEU A 233 16.48 13.66 -2.71
CA LEU A 233 16.76 12.82 -1.55
C LEU A 233 16.09 13.38 -0.29
N ILE A 234 15.52 12.49 0.50
CA ILE A 234 15.07 12.75 1.88
C ILE A 234 16.17 12.19 2.79
N ARG A 235 16.93 13.04 3.48
CA ARG A 235 17.85 12.59 4.52
C ARG A 235 17.04 12.11 5.72
N VAL A 236 17.12 10.82 6.03
CA VAL A 236 16.26 10.12 6.98
C VAL A 236 16.68 10.43 8.43
N ASP A 237 15.70 10.71 9.31
CA ASP A 237 15.97 10.99 10.74
C ASP A 237 16.34 9.74 11.55
N ASP A 238 15.66 8.61 11.30
CA ASP A 238 15.88 7.32 11.97
C ASP A 238 15.56 6.16 11.00
N ILE A 239 16.60 5.49 10.52
CA ILE A 239 16.51 4.34 9.59
C ILE A 239 15.90 3.08 10.23
N LYS A 240 15.80 2.99 11.58
CA LYS A 240 15.20 1.81 12.25
C LYS A 240 13.73 1.60 11.87
N GLY A 241 13.01 2.68 11.55
CA GLY A 241 11.61 2.65 11.10
C GLY A 241 11.42 2.46 9.60
N TRP A 242 12.39 1.85 8.90
CA TRP A 242 12.40 1.70 7.45
C TRP A 242 12.74 0.27 6.98
N THR A 243 12.39 -0.01 5.73
CA THR A 243 12.73 -1.23 4.99
C THR A 243 13.20 -0.90 3.57
N ALA A 244 14.13 -1.68 3.06
CA ALA A 244 14.57 -1.73 1.67
C ALA A 244 13.58 -2.47 0.75
N GLN A 245 12.54 -3.10 1.31
CA GLN A 245 11.49 -3.73 0.53
C GLN A 245 10.53 -2.68 -0.06
N VAL A 246 10.05 -2.93 -1.28
CA VAL A 246 9.00 -2.16 -1.94
C VAL A 246 7.69 -2.90 -1.80
N TYR A 247 6.69 -2.24 -1.20
CA TYR A 247 5.36 -2.81 -0.94
C TYR A 247 4.77 -3.43 -2.21
N GLY A 248 4.17 -4.62 -2.12
CA GLY A 248 3.53 -5.33 -3.22
C GLY A 248 4.46 -5.77 -4.38
N VAL A 249 5.75 -5.48 -4.31
CA VAL A 249 6.75 -5.76 -5.38
C VAL A 249 7.77 -6.79 -4.90
N GLY A 250 8.37 -6.56 -3.73
CA GLY A 250 9.45 -7.37 -3.18
C GLY A 250 10.71 -6.56 -2.85
N GLN A 251 11.84 -7.25 -2.76
CA GLN A 251 13.12 -6.68 -2.35
C GLN A 251 13.83 -6.00 -3.52
N VAL A 252 14.46 -4.85 -3.25
CA VAL A 252 15.33 -4.16 -4.22
C VAL A 252 16.59 -5.00 -4.49
N GLY A 253 16.77 -5.41 -5.74
CA GLY A 253 17.99 -6.02 -6.25
C GLY A 253 18.90 -5.04 -6.99
N ASP A 254 19.90 -5.57 -7.70
CA ASP A 254 20.88 -4.80 -8.47
C ASP A 254 20.20 -3.90 -9.51
N VAL A 255 20.67 -2.65 -9.64
CA VAL A 255 20.16 -1.70 -10.63
C VAL A 255 20.41 -2.19 -12.07
N VAL A 256 19.46 -1.96 -12.98
CA VAL A 256 19.69 -2.23 -14.40
C VAL A 256 20.68 -1.19 -14.96
N ASP A 257 21.95 -1.55 -15.11
CA ASP A 257 23.01 -0.66 -15.64
C ASP A 257 22.76 -0.28 -17.11
N LEU A 258 22.10 0.87 -17.28
CA LEU A 258 21.82 1.49 -18.56
C LEU A 258 22.61 2.79 -18.71
N ASN A 259 23.62 2.71 -19.56
CA ASN A 259 24.53 3.77 -19.95
C ASN A 259 24.62 3.81 -21.49
N VAL A 260 25.37 4.77 -22.04
CA VAL A 260 25.46 4.98 -23.51
C VAL A 260 26.00 3.76 -24.29
N GLY A 261 26.69 2.84 -23.61
CA GLY A 261 27.16 1.57 -24.18
C GLY A 261 26.18 0.40 -24.02
N THR A 262 25.30 0.41 -23.00
CA THR A 262 24.38 -0.70 -22.66
C THR A 262 22.90 -0.44 -22.99
N PHE A 263 22.48 0.79 -23.31
CA PHE A 263 21.12 1.06 -23.79
C PHE A 263 20.81 0.31 -25.09
N ARG A 264 19.65 -0.37 -25.12
CA ARG A 264 19.26 -1.34 -26.16
C ARG A 264 17.76 -1.24 -26.46
N LEU A 265 17.35 -1.54 -27.68
CA LEU A 265 15.92 -1.50 -28.08
C LEU A 265 15.16 -2.77 -27.69
N GLU A 266 15.88 -3.75 -27.15
CA GLU A 266 15.44 -5.02 -26.59
C GLU A 266 14.75 -4.84 -25.22
N ILE A 267 14.90 -3.66 -24.60
CA ILE A 267 14.22 -3.31 -23.36
C ILE A 267 12.76 -2.85 -23.59
N ILE A 268 12.39 -2.55 -24.84
CA ILE A 268 11.02 -2.18 -25.21
C ILE A 268 10.14 -3.43 -25.17
N ASN A 269 8.90 -3.26 -24.70
CA ASN A 269 7.94 -4.33 -24.41
C ASN A 269 8.33 -5.26 -23.23
N GLN A 270 9.43 -4.99 -22.50
CA GLN A 270 9.73 -5.69 -21.23
C GLN A 270 8.64 -5.40 -20.18
N PRO A 271 8.18 -6.41 -19.42
CA PRO A 271 7.16 -6.25 -18.40
C PRO A 271 7.73 -5.56 -17.15
N LEU A 272 7.02 -4.55 -16.65
CA LEU A 272 7.40 -3.80 -15.46
C LEU A 272 6.33 -3.86 -14.35
N ILE A 273 6.77 -3.89 -13.10
CA ILE A 273 5.94 -3.90 -11.89
C ILE A 273 6.39 -2.78 -10.95
N ALA A 274 5.43 -2.17 -10.26
CA ALA A 274 5.66 -1.07 -9.33
C ALA A 274 4.56 -1.01 -8.27
N PHE A 275 4.76 -0.21 -7.22
CA PHE A 275 3.71 0.10 -6.26
C PHE A 275 3.77 1.57 -5.88
N GLY A 276 2.68 2.30 -6.12
CA GLY A 276 2.58 3.72 -5.85
C GLY A 276 1.71 4.05 -4.64
N ALA A 277 1.96 5.22 -4.04
CA ALA A 277 1.26 5.69 -2.84
C ALA A 277 -0.21 6.05 -3.07
N THR A 278 -0.67 6.15 -4.32
CA THR A 278 -2.06 6.42 -4.69
C THR A 278 -2.68 5.26 -5.47
N SER A 279 -1.95 4.66 -6.42
CA SER A 279 -2.44 3.53 -7.22
C SER A 279 -2.30 2.15 -6.57
N GLY A 280 -1.41 2.00 -5.59
CA GLY A 280 -0.98 0.68 -5.13
C GLY A 280 -0.26 -0.09 -6.25
N LEU A 281 -0.53 -1.39 -6.39
CA LEU A 281 0.16 -2.28 -7.31
C LEU A 281 -0.14 -1.94 -8.79
N MET A 282 0.88 -1.46 -9.50
CA MET A 282 0.84 -1.15 -10.93
C MET A 282 1.58 -2.20 -11.76
N LYS A 283 1.09 -2.47 -12.98
CA LYS A 283 1.72 -3.38 -13.96
C LYS A 283 1.70 -2.77 -15.34
N GLY A 284 2.89 -2.56 -15.91
CA GLY A 284 3.06 -1.92 -17.21
C GLY A 284 4.14 -2.60 -18.06
N LYS A 285 4.56 -1.91 -19.11
CA LYS A 285 5.70 -2.25 -19.98
C LYS A 285 6.25 -0.99 -20.67
N ILE A 286 7.50 -1.04 -21.13
CA ILE A 286 8.11 0.08 -21.86
C ILE A 286 7.55 0.16 -23.28
N ILE A 287 7.01 1.32 -23.66
CA ILE A 287 6.49 1.60 -25.00
C ILE A 287 7.59 2.22 -25.90
N GLY A 288 8.47 3.04 -25.34
CA GLY A 288 9.55 3.69 -26.08
C GLY A 288 10.54 4.42 -25.17
N LEU A 289 11.64 4.90 -25.77
CA LEU A 289 12.73 5.55 -25.05
C LEU A 289 12.84 7.04 -25.44
N PHE A 290 13.35 7.85 -24.52
CA PHE A 290 13.61 9.29 -24.67
C PHE A 290 12.38 10.07 -25.17
N TYR A 291 11.22 9.78 -24.59
CA TYR A 291 9.91 10.33 -24.97
C TYR A 291 9.85 11.85 -24.76
N ARG A 292 9.62 12.60 -25.84
CA ARG A 292 9.46 14.06 -25.86
C ARG A 292 8.07 14.46 -25.35
N TYR A 293 7.98 14.78 -24.06
CA TYR A 293 6.73 15.22 -23.44
C TYR A 293 6.44 16.72 -23.65
N LYS A 294 7.43 17.52 -24.08
CA LYS A 294 7.30 18.98 -24.25
C LYS A 294 8.36 19.55 -25.20
N THR A 295 8.01 20.61 -25.94
CA THR A 295 8.95 21.45 -26.71
C THR A 295 8.71 22.92 -26.36
N VAL A 296 9.77 23.66 -26.00
CA VAL A 296 9.70 25.12 -25.73
C VAL A 296 11.02 25.78 -26.14
N GLY A 297 10.96 26.94 -26.81
CA GLY A 297 12.14 27.77 -27.08
C GLY A 297 13.19 27.12 -27.99
N GLY A 298 12.78 26.19 -28.86
CA GLY A 298 13.69 25.40 -29.69
C GLY A 298 14.35 24.20 -28.98
N MET A 299 13.95 23.91 -27.73
CA MET A 299 14.44 22.76 -26.96
C MET A 299 13.34 21.71 -26.77
N GLU A 300 13.69 20.43 -26.99
CA GLU A 300 12.88 19.26 -26.64
C GLU A 300 13.18 18.82 -25.20
N TYR A 301 12.14 18.50 -24.43
CA TYR A 301 12.27 17.94 -23.08
C TYR A 301 11.82 16.48 -23.09
N VAL A 302 12.69 15.59 -22.60
CA VAL A 302 12.50 14.13 -22.68
C VAL A 302 12.45 13.45 -21.31
N SER A 303 11.72 12.34 -21.26
CA SER A 303 11.83 11.31 -20.22
C SER A 303 12.54 10.09 -20.80
N ASP A 304 13.41 9.43 -20.04
CA ASP A 304 14.19 8.27 -20.54
C ASP A 304 13.28 7.11 -20.98
N PHE A 305 12.19 6.89 -20.25
CA PHE A 305 11.17 5.89 -20.56
C PHE A 305 9.77 6.52 -20.67
N VAL A 306 8.96 5.99 -21.59
CA VAL A 306 7.50 6.02 -21.49
C VAL A 306 6.99 4.60 -21.25
N ILE A 307 6.28 4.41 -20.15
CA ILE A 307 5.74 3.15 -19.66
C ILE A 307 4.21 3.20 -19.83
N GLY A 308 3.61 2.14 -20.35
CA GLY A 308 2.15 2.03 -20.50
C GLY A 308 1.63 0.65 -20.09
N PRO A 309 0.32 0.39 -20.28
CA PRO A 309 -0.29 -0.88 -19.88
C PRO A 309 0.29 -2.07 -20.65
N ARG A 310 0.20 -3.28 -20.07
CA ARG A 310 0.72 -4.50 -20.69
C ARG A 310 -0.07 -4.93 -21.92
N ASP A 311 -1.36 -4.69 -21.89
CA ASP A 311 -2.38 -5.09 -22.86
C ASP A 311 -3.43 -3.98 -23.01
N GLY A 312 -4.46 -4.19 -23.84
CA GLY A 312 -5.50 -3.18 -24.10
C GLY A 312 -6.63 -3.15 -23.06
N ASP A 313 -6.72 -4.17 -22.20
CA ASP A 313 -7.83 -4.39 -21.28
C ASP A 313 -7.49 -3.97 -19.84
N THR A 314 -6.22 -4.08 -19.45
CA THR A 314 -5.70 -3.72 -18.12
C THR A 314 -5.12 -2.30 -18.14
N PRO A 315 -5.80 -1.28 -17.57
CA PRO A 315 -5.21 0.06 -17.46
C PRO A 315 -3.96 0.05 -16.58
N LEU A 316 -3.04 0.98 -16.84
CA LEU A 316 -1.81 1.14 -16.04
C LEU A 316 -2.11 1.48 -14.58
N ASN A 317 -3.22 2.20 -14.34
CA ASN A 317 -3.60 2.83 -13.09
C ASN A 317 -2.47 3.68 -12.52
N ASN A 318 -2.29 4.90 -13.01
CA ASN A 318 -1.29 5.85 -12.57
C ASN A 318 -1.95 7.22 -12.34
N TYR A 319 -1.89 7.73 -11.10
CA TYR A 319 -2.64 8.91 -10.69
C TYR A 319 -1.75 9.96 -10.00
N PRO A 320 -2.20 11.24 -9.91
CA PRO A 320 -1.46 12.30 -9.23
C PRO A 320 -1.20 12.00 -7.74
N GLY A 321 0.00 11.47 -7.46
CA GLY A 321 0.44 11.00 -6.15
C GLY A 321 1.43 9.84 -6.23
N ASP A 322 1.52 9.17 -7.37
CA ASP A 322 2.49 8.08 -7.60
C ASP A 322 3.89 8.56 -8.00
N SER A 323 4.08 9.86 -8.24
CA SER A 323 5.36 10.56 -8.38
C SER A 323 6.39 10.10 -7.32
N GLY A 324 7.51 9.52 -7.76
CA GLY A 324 8.57 9.00 -6.89
C GLY A 324 8.55 7.49 -6.73
N THR A 325 7.56 6.80 -7.31
CA THR A 325 7.52 5.33 -7.41
C THR A 325 8.70 4.80 -8.23
N VAL A 326 9.25 3.64 -7.86
CA VAL A 326 10.24 2.93 -8.68
C VAL A 326 9.59 1.76 -9.41
N TRP A 327 9.89 1.66 -10.70
CA TRP A 327 9.50 0.57 -11.59
C TRP A 327 10.63 -0.45 -11.72
N PHE A 328 10.26 -1.73 -11.59
CA PHE A 328 11.15 -2.90 -11.58
C PHE A 328 10.85 -3.78 -12.79
N LEU A 329 11.86 -4.54 -13.25
CA LEU A 329 11.63 -5.64 -14.20
C LEU A 329 10.79 -6.73 -13.51
N ASP A 330 9.64 -7.10 -14.09
CA ASP A 330 8.73 -8.10 -13.52
C ASP A 330 9.11 -9.53 -13.94
N ASP A 331 10.32 -9.94 -13.59
CA ASP A 331 10.83 -11.29 -13.82
C ASP A 331 10.08 -12.30 -12.92
N PRO A 332 9.37 -13.31 -13.48
CA PRO A 332 8.67 -14.32 -12.69
C PRO A 332 9.63 -15.32 -12.03
N ASP A 333 10.78 -15.57 -12.64
CA ASP A 333 11.79 -16.55 -12.24
C ASP A 333 12.88 -15.95 -11.34
N ALA A 334 12.74 -14.66 -11.01
CA ALA A 334 13.62 -13.91 -10.13
C ALA A 334 13.90 -14.62 -8.79
N LYS A 335 15.16 -14.53 -8.34
CA LYS A 335 15.61 -15.04 -7.05
C LYS A 335 14.71 -14.53 -5.92
N ARG A 336 14.48 -15.37 -4.91
CA ARG A 336 13.67 -15.02 -3.74
C ARG A 336 14.54 -14.96 -2.48
N ASN A 337 14.18 -14.06 -1.58
CA ASN A 337 14.82 -13.94 -0.27
C ASN A 337 14.23 -14.96 0.74
N ALA A 338 14.69 -14.91 1.99
CA ALA A 338 14.27 -15.84 3.05
C ALA A 338 12.76 -15.86 3.33
N SER A 339 12.03 -14.75 3.15
CA SER A 339 10.57 -14.73 3.32
C SER A 339 9.82 -15.23 2.08
N GLY A 340 10.50 -15.40 0.94
CA GLY A 340 9.93 -15.80 -0.33
C GLY A 340 9.55 -14.64 -1.26
N ALA A 341 9.79 -13.39 -0.85
CA ALA A 341 9.63 -12.22 -1.72
C ALA A 341 10.67 -12.24 -2.84
N ARG A 342 10.31 -11.81 -4.04
CA ARG A 342 11.24 -11.69 -5.18
C ARG A 342 12.24 -10.57 -4.94
N ILE A 343 13.46 -10.76 -5.44
CA ILE A 343 14.52 -9.76 -5.50
C ILE A 343 14.53 -9.26 -6.95
N LEU A 344 14.07 -8.03 -7.18
CA LEU A 344 13.85 -7.49 -8.53
C LEU A 344 14.75 -6.29 -8.82
N SER A 345 15.24 -6.20 -10.05
CA SER A 345 16.09 -5.09 -10.49
C SER A 345 15.28 -3.82 -10.78
N PRO A 346 15.55 -2.69 -10.08
CA PRO A 346 14.92 -1.41 -10.37
C PRO A 346 15.47 -0.82 -11.67
N LEU A 347 14.56 -0.26 -12.47
CA LEU A 347 14.85 0.26 -13.79
C LEU A 347 14.60 1.77 -13.89
N ALA A 348 13.47 2.25 -13.37
CA ALA A 348 13.07 3.64 -13.55
C ALA A 348 12.44 4.27 -12.29
N LEU A 349 12.81 5.52 -11.98
CA LEU A 349 12.05 6.37 -11.07
C LEU A 349 10.97 7.08 -11.88
N GLU A 350 9.72 7.03 -11.44
CA GLU A 350 8.64 7.80 -12.04
C GLU A 350 8.64 9.26 -11.57
N TRP A 351 8.31 10.20 -12.47
CA TRP A 351 8.10 11.62 -12.14
C TRP A 351 6.74 12.19 -12.57
N GLY A 352 5.83 11.35 -13.08
CA GLY A 352 4.47 11.73 -13.46
C GLY A 352 4.01 11.01 -14.74
N GLY A 353 2.78 11.29 -15.16
CA GLY A 353 2.16 10.62 -16.31
C GLY A 353 1.43 11.54 -17.28
N GLN A 354 0.84 10.92 -18.32
CA GLN A 354 -0.06 11.55 -19.28
C GLN A 354 -1.25 10.64 -19.58
N GLU A 355 -2.42 11.23 -19.83
CA GLU A 355 -3.61 10.51 -20.30
C GLU A 355 -3.77 10.66 -21.82
N LEU A 356 -3.80 9.52 -22.50
CA LEU A 356 -3.89 9.42 -23.96
C LEU A 356 -5.10 8.51 -24.29
N PHE A 357 -6.13 9.07 -24.92
CA PHE A 357 -7.27 8.29 -25.40
C PHE A 357 -6.92 7.55 -26.70
N GLY A 358 -7.57 6.41 -26.89
CA GLY A 358 -7.59 5.66 -28.14
C GLY A 358 -8.77 6.07 -29.00
N SER A 359 -8.54 6.20 -30.31
CA SER A 359 -9.56 6.59 -31.31
C SER A 359 -10.79 5.67 -31.33
N GLY A 360 -11.79 5.96 -30.50
CA GLY A 360 -13.04 5.20 -30.35
C GLY A 360 -13.25 4.53 -28.97
N GLY A 361 -12.27 4.60 -28.06
CA GLY A 361 -12.36 4.03 -26.72
C GLY A 361 -13.04 4.96 -25.71
N LYS A 362 -13.81 4.39 -24.77
CA LYS A 362 -14.42 5.13 -23.63
C LYS A 362 -13.48 5.32 -22.43
N VAL A 363 -12.27 4.76 -22.48
CA VAL A 363 -11.33 4.66 -21.35
C VAL A 363 -10.02 5.37 -21.73
N PRO A 364 -9.48 6.29 -20.89
CA PRO A 364 -8.16 6.85 -21.10
C PRO A 364 -7.10 5.78 -20.80
N MET A 365 -6.03 5.72 -21.60
CA MET A 365 -4.82 5.00 -21.22
C MET A 365 -3.87 6.00 -20.57
N GLN A 366 -3.53 5.72 -19.33
CA GLN A 366 -2.48 6.42 -18.59
C GLN A 366 -1.12 5.83 -18.99
N VAL A 367 -0.14 6.71 -19.21
CA VAL A 367 1.28 6.35 -19.36
C VAL A 367 2.10 7.02 -18.27
N ALA A 368 3.04 6.29 -17.68
CA ALA A 368 4.04 6.80 -16.74
C ALA A 368 5.31 7.26 -17.46
N LEU A 369 5.94 8.32 -16.96
CA LEU A 369 7.19 8.88 -17.46
C LEU A 369 8.32 8.58 -16.47
N GLY A 370 9.29 7.79 -16.91
CA GLY A 370 10.39 7.28 -16.08
C GLY A 370 11.74 7.92 -16.40
N ILE A 371 12.55 8.13 -15.36
CA ILE A 371 13.99 8.44 -15.42
C ILE A 371 14.78 7.16 -15.16
N CYS A 372 15.90 6.94 -15.86
CA CYS A 372 16.76 5.78 -15.65
C CYS A 372 17.40 5.73 -14.26
N MET A 373 17.20 4.63 -13.52
CA MET A 373 17.76 4.45 -12.17
C MET A 373 19.30 4.43 -12.14
N ALA A 374 19.97 3.76 -13.09
CA ALA A 374 21.43 3.79 -13.18
C ALA A 374 21.96 5.21 -13.45
N THR A 375 21.24 5.99 -14.26
CA THR A 375 21.54 7.41 -14.49
C THR A 375 21.34 8.23 -13.21
N LEU A 376 20.28 7.99 -12.44
CA LEU A 376 20.05 8.67 -11.16
C LEU A 376 21.12 8.34 -10.12
N CYS A 377 21.47 7.07 -9.93
CA CYS A 377 22.53 6.63 -9.03
C CYS A 377 23.86 7.32 -9.37
N ARG A 378 24.24 7.34 -10.66
CA ARG A 378 25.46 7.99 -11.15
C ARG A 378 25.43 9.53 -11.00
N GLU A 379 24.28 10.16 -11.17
CA GLU A 379 24.15 11.63 -11.14
C GLU A 379 23.91 12.21 -9.74
N LEU A 380 23.48 11.39 -8.78
CA LEU A 380 23.39 11.72 -7.36
C LEU A 380 24.61 11.25 -6.55
N ASP A 381 25.49 10.40 -7.10
CA ASP A 381 26.59 9.73 -6.39
C ASP A 381 26.07 8.87 -5.21
N VAL A 382 25.11 7.98 -5.51
CA VAL A 382 24.47 7.08 -4.52
C VAL A 382 24.30 5.65 -5.02
N GLU A 383 24.42 4.70 -4.09
CA GLU A 383 24.15 3.28 -4.25
C GLU A 383 22.77 2.90 -3.67
N LEU A 384 22.18 1.80 -4.16
CA LEU A 384 20.92 1.28 -3.65
C LEU A 384 21.12 0.46 -2.38
N ILE A 385 20.22 0.60 -1.40
CA ILE A 385 20.17 -0.31 -0.25
C ILE A 385 19.12 -1.38 -0.53
N GLY A 386 19.56 -2.62 -0.68
CA GLY A 386 18.70 -3.76 -1.04
C GLY A 386 18.25 -4.64 0.14
N ASP A 387 18.95 -4.61 1.28
CA ASP A 387 18.83 -5.62 2.34
C ASP A 387 18.35 -5.08 3.70
N TRP A 388 18.43 -3.76 3.93
CA TRP A 388 18.06 -3.15 5.21
C TRP A 388 16.61 -3.46 5.60
N ASN A 389 16.42 -4.25 6.67
CA ASN A 389 15.12 -4.79 7.05
C ASN A 389 14.35 -5.37 5.84
N ALA A 390 15.03 -6.10 4.96
CA ALA A 390 14.37 -6.91 3.94
C ALA A 390 13.84 -8.23 4.54
N GLY A 391 12.95 -8.91 3.82
CA GLY A 391 12.46 -10.23 4.24
C GLY A 391 11.36 -10.19 5.29
N HIS A 392 10.60 -9.09 5.40
CA HIS A 392 9.32 -9.12 6.10
C HIS A 392 8.21 -9.55 5.12
N THR A 393 7.25 -10.35 5.59
CA THR A 393 5.94 -10.42 4.95
C THR A 393 5.16 -9.17 5.36
N GLU A 394 4.80 -8.34 4.38
CA GLU A 394 4.47 -6.90 4.48
C GLU A 394 3.29 -6.50 5.37
N TYR A 395 2.61 -7.49 5.96
CA TYR A 395 1.34 -7.37 6.68
C TYR A 395 1.33 -8.19 8.00
N TRP A 396 2.41 -8.92 8.33
CA TRP A 396 2.44 -9.93 9.41
C TRP A 396 2.57 -9.40 10.85
N GLY A 397 2.30 -8.11 11.06
CA GLY A 397 2.02 -7.57 12.40
C GLY A 397 0.56 -7.69 12.84
N GLU A 398 -0.36 -7.93 11.91
CA GLU A 398 -1.80 -8.09 12.22
C GLU A 398 -2.18 -9.59 12.26
N TRP A 399 -1.57 -10.41 11.39
CA TRP A 399 -1.97 -11.80 11.18
C TRP A 399 -1.76 -12.79 12.36
N GLY A 400 -1.23 -12.34 13.50
CA GLY A 400 -1.08 -13.18 14.70
C GLY A 400 -2.42 -13.67 15.24
N HIS A 401 -3.39 -12.76 15.38
CA HIS A 401 -4.75 -13.08 15.84
C HIS A 401 -5.49 -13.98 14.84
N VAL A 402 -5.29 -13.72 13.55
CA VAL A 402 -5.88 -14.49 12.45
C VAL A 402 -5.47 -15.96 12.46
N LYS A 403 -4.20 -16.29 12.78
CA LYS A 403 -3.83 -17.72 12.95
C LYS A 403 -4.35 -18.30 14.25
N ILE A 404 -4.41 -17.54 15.34
CA ILE A 404 -5.04 -17.99 16.60
C ILE A 404 -6.51 -18.35 16.38
N GLY A 405 -7.28 -17.49 15.69
CA GLY A 405 -8.67 -17.74 15.33
C GLY A 405 -8.85 -18.96 14.45
N ALA A 406 -8.13 -19.06 13.33
CA ALA A 406 -8.24 -20.20 12.42
C ALA A 406 -7.73 -21.53 13.03
N TYR A 407 -6.75 -21.49 13.94
CA TYR A 407 -6.26 -22.69 14.63
C TYR A 407 -7.20 -23.14 15.76
N ALA A 408 -7.84 -22.22 16.47
CA ALA A 408 -8.75 -22.54 17.57
C ALA A 408 -10.00 -23.32 17.11
N THR A 409 -10.41 -23.26 15.83
CA THR A 409 -11.55 -24.06 15.33
C THR A 409 -11.27 -25.57 15.42
N ALA A 410 -10.01 -25.97 15.26
CA ALA A 410 -9.54 -27.34 15.39
C ALA A 410 -9.29 -27.78 16.86
N LEU A 411 -9.44 -26.88 17.83
CA LEU A 411 -9.23 -27.13 19.27
C LEU A 411 -10.55 -27.26 20.07
N ILE A 412 -11.69 -27.23 19.39
CA ILE A 412 -13.04 -27.38 19.96
C ILE A 412 -13.28 -28.85 20.33
N ASP A 413 -13.81 -29.12 21.51
CA ASP A 413 -14.15 -30.47 21.98
C ASP A 413 -15.13 -31.19 21.04
N ALA A 414 -14.78 -32.41 20.62
CA ALA A 414 -15.59 -33.26 19.74
C ALA A 414 -16.99 -33.59 20.28
N LYS A 415 -17.24 -33.37 21.58
CA LYS A 415 -18.59 -33.42 22.20
C LYS A 415 -19.53 -32.31 21.72
N LEU A 416 -19.01 -31.26 21.06
CA LEU A 416 -19.78 -30.15 20.49
C LEU A 416 -19.67 -30.15 18.94
N PRO A 417 -20.17 -31.20 18.27
CA PRO A 417 -19.91 -31.43 16.84
C PRO A 417 -20.53 -30.37 15.93
N LYS A 418 -21.64 -29.72 16.32
CA LYS A 418 -22.27 -28.67 15.49
C LYS A 418 -21.53 -27.34 15.65
N LEU A 419 -20.98 -27.03 16.82
CA LEU A 419 -20.03 -25.92 16.98
C LEU A 419 -18.77 -26.16 16.16
N SER A 420 -18.12 -27.32 16.35
CA SER A 420 -16.88 -27.67 15.64
C SER A 420 -17.04 -27.56 14.13
N ALA A 421 -18.05 -28.23 13.55
CA ALA A 421 -18.31 -28.18 12.11
C ALA A 421 -18.71 -26.79 11.60
N MET A 422 -19.42 -25.98 12.39
CA MET A 422 -19.78 -24.60 12.00
C MET A 422 -18.57 -23.66 12.02
N MET A 423 -17.69 -23.79 13.01
CA MET A 423 -16.51 -22.95 13.14
C MET A 423 -15.43 -23.34 12.12
N ASP A 424 -15.20 -24.64 11.91
CA ASP A 424 -14.32 -25.17 10.86
C ASP A 424 -14.75 -24.71 9.45
N ALA A 425 -16.05 -24.82 9.14
CA ALA A 425 -16.62 -24.33 7.88
C ALA A 425 -16.55 -22.79 7.69
N ASN A 426 -16.14 -22.05 8.71
CA ASN A 426 -15.90 -20.61 8.67
C ASN A 426 -14.46 -20.23 9.06
N SER A 427 -13.51 -21.18 9.10
CA SER A 427 -12.11 -20.94 9.49
C SER A 427 -11.42 -19.89 8.60
N ASP A 428 -11.76 -19.81 7.31
CA ASP A 428 -11.28 -18.80 6.36
C ASP A 428 -12.12 -17.49 6.32
N ASN A 429 -13.21 -17.43 7.09
CA ASN A 429 -13.90 -16.19 7.44
C ASN A 429 -13.38 -15.63 8.78
N ILE A 430 -13.03 -16.52 9.72
CA ILE A 430 -12.49 -16.17 11.04
C ILE A 430 -11.04 -15.70 10.92
N GLY A 431 -10.23 -16.44 10.17
CA GLY A 431 -8.83 -16.16 9.90
C GLY A 431 -8.41 -16.62 8.49
N LEU A 432 -7.20 -17.18 8.35
CA LEU A 432 -6.62 -17.59 7.07
C LEU A 432 -6.05 -19.01 7.15
N ASP A 433 -6.49 -19.88 6.24
CA ASP A 433 -5.87 -21.19 5.97
C ASP A 433 -4.44 -21.01 5.41
N ASP A 434 -3.56 -21.97 5.67
CA ASP A 434 -2.14 -21.92 5.27
C ASP A 434 -1.95 -21.80 3.75
N LYS A 435 -2.96 -22.20 2.96
CA LYS A 435 -3.01 -22.03 1.50
C LYS A 435 -3.18 -20.57 1.07
N LEU A 436 -3.90 -19.76 1.84
CA LEU A 436 -4.16 -18.34 1.53
C LEU A 436 -2.95 -17.44 1.88
N LEU A 437 -2.06 -17.91 2.74
CA LEU A 437 -0.84 -17.19 3.14
C LEU A 437 0.21 -17.04 2.03
N ALA A 438 0.03 -17.72 0.89
CA ALA A 438 0.92 -17.64 -0.27
C ALA A 438 0.65 -16.42 -1.17
N ASP A 439 -0.62 -16.04 -1.34
CA ASP A 439 -1.09 -15.07 -2.36
C ASP A 439 -1.67 -13.78 -1.74
N LEU A 440 -1.17 -13.39 -0.56
CA LEU A 440 -1.67 -12.24 0.20
C LEU A 440 -1.61 -10.92 -0.59
N LYS A 441 -2.76 -10.27 -0.73
CA LYS A 441 -2.90 -8.91 -1.25
C LYS A 441 -3.19 -7.94 -0.11
N PRO A 442 -2.81 -6.65 -0.21
CA PRO A 442 -3.21 -5.65 0.79
C PRO A 442 -4.75 -5.55 0.87
N TYR A 443 -5.27 -5.50 2.09
CA TYR A 443 -6.70 -5.26 2.34
C TYR A 443 -7.11 -3.89 1.79
N GLN A 444 -8.12 -3.88 0.92
CA GLN A 444 -8.68 -2.67 0.31
C GLN A 444 -9.95 -2.26 1.07
N HIS A 445 -10.14 -0.97 1.35
CA HIS A 445 -11.40 -0.48 1.96
C HIS A 445 -12.62 -0.95 1.16
N GLY A 446 -13.65 -1.43 1.87
CA GLY A 446 -14.86 -2.00 1.26
C GLY A 446 -14.76 -3.48 0.86
N THR A 447 -13.60 -4.12 1.03
CA THR A 447 -13.48 -5.59 0.91
C THR A 447 -13.79 -6.29 2.25
N PHE A 448 -13.77 -7.63 2.29
CA PHE A 448 -13.97 -8.40 3.52
C PHE A 448 -12.68 -8.43 4.35
N ALA A 449 -12.78 -8.09 5.63
CA ALA A 449 -11.75 -8.31 6.63
C ALA A 449 -12.04 -9.63 7.36
N PRO A 450 -11.05 -10.53 7.53
CA PRO A 450 -11.19 -11.69 8.41
C PRO A 450 -11.65 -11.26 9.80
N LEU A 451 -12.53 -12.04 10.43
CA LEU A 451 -13.24 -11.59 11.64
C LEU A 451 -12.30 -11.31 12.81
N ALA A 452 -11.19 -12.05 12.95
CA ALA A 452 -10.16 -11.81 13.97
C ALA A 452 -9.37 -10.50 13.77
N ASP A 453 -9.50 -9.85 12.61
CA ASP A 453 -8.86 -8.57 12.27
C ASP A 453 -9.84 -7.38 12.30
N VAL A 454 -11.15 -7.62 12.36
CA VAL A 454 -12.20 -6.58 12.24
C VAL A 454 -12.04 -5.45 13.26
N ALA A 455 -11.60 -5.76 14.48
CA ALA A 455 -11.36 -4.77 15.52
C ALA A 455 -10.30 -3.74 15.07
N ASP A 456 -9.14 -4.19 14.59
CA ASP A 456 -8.02 -3.30 14.21
C ASP A 456 -8.14 -2.72 12.78
N LEU A 457 -8.85 -3.41 11.87
CA LEU A 457 -9.00 -3.01 10.47
C LEU A 457 -10.26 -2.18 10.16
N VAL A 458 -11.30 -2.30 10.98
CA VAL A 458 -12.60 -1.67 10.73
C VAL A 458 -13.03 -0.83 11.93
N TRP A 459 -13.07 -1.41 13.12
CA TRP A 459 -13.61 -0.72 14.29
C TRP A 459 -12.68 0.36 14.85
N ARG A 460 -11.35 0.16 14.84
CA ARG A 460 -10.37 1.18 15.25
C ARG A 460 -10.50 2.51 14.51
N PHE A 461 -11.06 2.50 13.29
CA PHE A 461 -11.31 3.68 12.46
C PHE A 461 -12.78 4.17 12.48
N THR A 462 -13.72 3.38 13.01
CA THR A 462 -15.16 3.67 12.99
C THR A 462 -15.84 3.71 14.36
N ARG A 463 -15.14 3.29 15.43
CA ARG A 463 -15.64 3.10 16.79
C ARG A 463 -14.58 3.48 17.83
N HIS A 464 -14.41 4.78 18.08
CA HIS A 464 -13.39 5.28 19.03
C HIS A 464 -13.54 4.76 20.48
N THR A 465 -14.71 4.23 20.88
CA THR A 465 -14.90 3.62 22.21
C THR A 465 -14.28 2.22 22.35
N ASP A 466 -13.74 1.63 21.28
CA ASP A 466 -13.11 0.30 21.31
C ASP A 466 -11.60 0.36 21.62
N GLU A 467 -10.95 1.54 21.56
CA GLU A 467 -9.50 1.69 21.75
C GLU A 467 -9.02 1.21 23.15
N SER A 468 -9.82 1.40 24.20
CA SER A 468 -9.55 0.91 25.56
C SER A 468 -9.58 -0.62 25.70
N ASN A 469 -10.10 -1.33 24.70
CA ASN A 469 -10.40 -2.76 24.79
C ASN A 469 -9.27 -3.67 24.28
N HIS A 470 -8.24 -3.10 23.65
CA HIS A 470 -7.09 -3.84 23.11
C HIS A 470 -5.98 -4.11 24.14
N PHE A 471 -6.12 -3.65 25.39
CA PHE A 471 -5.08 -3.80 26.43
C PHE A 471 -5.65 -3.84 27.85
N ALA A 472 -4.81 -4.19 28.81
CA ALA A 472 -5.08 -4.14 30.26
C ALA A 472 -3.74 -3.96 31.00
N ASP A 473 -3.48 -2.79 31.60
CA ASP A 473 -2.18 -2.50 32.24
C ASP A 473 -2.11 -3.12 33.66
N MET A 474 -1.96 -4.45 33.70
CA MET A 474 -2.19 -5.24 34.90
C MET A 474 -0.97 -5.39 35.82
N ASP A 475 0.24 -5.02 35.38
CA ASP A 475 1.51 -5.25 36.08
C ASP A 475 2.06 -4.04 36.87
N LYS A 476 1.28 -2.97 37.00
CA LYS A 476 1.64 -1.74 37.70
C LYS A 476 1.30 -1.84 39.20
N PRO A 477 2.23 -1.57 40.14
CA PRO A 477 1.91 -1.62 41.56
C PRO A 477 0.93 -0.52 42.00
N GLY A 478 -0.11 -0.92 42.73
CA GLY A 478 -1.07 -0.04 43.39
C GLY A 478 -0.53 0.59 44.69
N LYS A 479 -1.38 1.36 45.38
CA LYS A 479 -1.01 2.07 46.63
C LYS A 479 -0.61 1.14 47.78
N ASP A 480 -1.07 -0.11 47.76
CA ASP A 480 -0.73 -1.18 48.70
C ASP A 480 0.43 -2.07 48.22
N GLY A 481 1.00 -1.78 47.04
CA GLY A 481 2.05 -2.55 46.39
C GLY A 481 1.55 -3.71 45.51
N LYS A 482 0.24 -4.00 45.47
CA LYS A 482 -0.31 -5.10 44.65
C LYS A 482 -0.60 -4.64 43.22
N THR A 483 -0.42 -5.54 42.27
CA THR A 483 -0.83 -5.34 40.87
C THR A 483 -2.25 -5.89 40.61
N LEU A 484 -2.87 -5.57 39.47
CA LEU A 484 -4.14 -6.23 39.09
C LEU A 484 -3.97 -7.74 38.88
N LEU A 485 -2.78 -8.21 38.47
CA LEU A 485 -2.48 -9.64 38.38
C LEU A 485 -2.57 -10.31 39.76
N ASP A 486 -2.07 -9.65 40.81
CA ASP A 486 -2.14 -10.13 42.19
C ASP A 486 -3.58 -10.09 42.71
N LEU A 487 -4.28 -8.97 42.55
CA LEU A 487 -5.68 -8.81 42.98
C LEU A 487 -6.58 -9.87 42.35
N CYS A 488 -6.42 -10.16 41.05
CA CYS A 488 -7.18 -11.22 40.37
C CYS A 488 -6.70 -12.64 40.73
N THR A 489 -5.50 -12.80 41.30
CA THR A 489 -5.03 -14.08 41.88
C THR A 489 -5.65 -14.33 43.25
N GLU A 490 -5.79 -13.28 44.08
CA GLU A 490 -6.42 -13.37 45.41
C GLU A 490 -7.92 -13.68 45.33
N SER A 491 -8.62 -13.16 44.32
CA SER A 491 -10.00 -13.58 44.04
C SER A 491 -10.41 -13.36 42.59
N THR A 492 -11.07 -14.35 41.99
CA THR A 492 -11.77 -14.21 40.71
C THR A 492 -12.89 -13.17 40.76
N ARG A 493 -13.41 -12.84 41.95
CA ARG A 493 -14.36 -11.72 42.15
C ARG A 493 -13.76 -10.35 41.85
N ASN A 494 -12.43 -10.22 41.88
CA ASN A 494 -11.75 -8.96 41.52
C ASN A 494 -11.68 -8.75 40.00
N VAL A 495 -12.16 -9.70 39.18
CA VAL A 495 -12.57 -9.44 37.79
C VAL A 495 -13.94 -8.77 37.83
N ASP A 496 -13.90 -7.46 38.03
CA ASP A 496 -15.05 -6.59 38.31
C ASP A 496 -14.74 -5.16 37.83
N PRO A 497 -15.63 -4.49 37.05
CA PRO A 497 -15.35 -3.15 36.53
C PRO A 497 -15.12 -2.09 37.60
N LYS A 498 -15.76 -2.19 38.77
CA LYS A 498 -15.56 -1.23 39.87
C LYS A 498 -14.19 -1.45 40.51
N VAL A 499 -13.82 -2.69 40.80
CA VAL A 499 -12.50 -3.01 41.40
C VAL A 499 -11.36 -2.54 40.50
N TRP A 500 -11.49 -2.71 39.18
CA TRP A 500 -10.47 -2.25 38.23
C TRP A 500 -10.43 -0.73 38.13
N ASN A 501 -11.59 -0.04 38.09
CA ASN A 501 -11.63 1.42 38.15
C ASN A 501 -11.00 1.96 39.45
N ASP A 502 -11.37 1.43 40.62
CA ASP A 502 -10.80 1.81 41.92
C ASP A 502 -9.27 1.68 41.94
N TYR A 503 -8.72 0.63 41.33
CA TYR A 503 -7.27 0.43 41.16
C TYR A 503 -6.65 1.49 40.24
N TYR A 504 -7.23 1.77 39.06
CA TYR A 504 -6.69 2.75 38.12
C TYR A 504 -6.78 4.18 38.68
N ASP A 505 -7.86 4.54 39.39
CA ASP A 505 -7.95 5.75 40.22
C ASP A 505 -6.89 5.75 41.33
N GLY A 506 -6.56 4.59 41.87
CA GLY A 506 -5.48 4.37 42.83
C GLY A 506 -4.08 4.71 42.28
N ILE A 507 -3.78 4.36 41.04
CA ILE A 507 -2.48 4.65 40.40
C ILE A 507 -2.45 5.96 39.59
N GLY A 508 -3.56 6.70 39.54
CA GLY A 508 -3.67 7.96 38.81
C GLY A 508 -3.65 7.79 37.29
N GLU A 509 -4.27 6.72 36.77
CA GLU A 509 -4.25 6.36 35.36
C GLU A 509 -5.59 6.63 34.68
N ASP A 510 -5.60 7.59 33.74
CA ASP A 510 -6.78 7.91 32.92
C ASP A 510 -6.96 6.90 31.77
N ARG A 511 -5.86 6.35 31.23
CA ARG A 511 -5.87 5.36 30.16
C ARG A 511 -6.11 3.96 30.74
N ARG A 512 -7.38 3.60 30.94
CA ARG A 512 -7.78 2.32 31.55
C ARG A 512 -7.99 1.24 30.49
N GLY A 513 -7.18 0.19 30.55
CA GLY A 513 -7.34 -1.00 29.71
C GLY A 513 -8.46 -1.91 30.24
N ALA A 514 -9.33 -2.36 29.33
CA ALA A 514 -10.61 -3.01 29.62
C ALA A 514 -10.77 -4.41 28.99
N LEU A 515 -9.72 -4.96 28.38
CA LEU A 515 -9.77 -6.12 27.48
C LEU A 515 -10.62 -7.32 27.99
N PRO A 516 -10.47 -7.85 29.23
CA PRO A 516 -11.29 -9.00 29.66
C PRO A 516 -12.79 -8.69 29.71
N PHE A 517 -13.16 -7.43 30.00
CA PHE A 517 -14.55 -6.98 29.98
C PHE A 517 -15.08 -6.78 28.56
N ARG A 518 -14.21 -6.59 27.55
CA ARG A 518 -14.63 -6.65 26.14
C ARG A 518 -14.95 -8.07 25.70
N VAL A 519 -14.15 -9.04 26.13
CA VAL A 519 -14.46 -10.47 25.92
C VAL A 519 -15.78 -10.84 26.61
N TRP A 520 -16.04 -10.34 27.83
CA TRP A 520 -17.34 -10.48 28.50
C TRP A 520 -18.49 -9.91 27.66
N GLN A 521 -18.42 -8.65 27.22
CA GLN A 521 -19.47 -8.01 26.39
C GLN A 521 -19.83 -8.85 25.16
N ILE A 522 -18.81 -9.38 24.46
CA ILE A 522 -19.02 -10.20 23.26
C ILE A 522 -19.52 -11.60 23.62
N PHE A 523 -19.09 -12.17 24.74
CA PHE A 523 -19.57 -13.47 25.25
C PHE A 523 -21.08 -13.43 25.55
N ASP A 524 -21.57 -12.44 26.30
CA ASP A 524 -22.99 -12.38 26.67
C ASP A 524 -23.88 -12.19 25.41
N GLU A 525 -23.42 -11.45 24.39
CA GLU A 525 -24.06 -11.37 23.08
C GLU A 525 -23.98 -12.71 22.30
N MET A 526 -22.85 -13.42 22.31
CA MET A 526 -22.72 -14.75 21.72
C MET A 526 -23.70 -15.76 22.35
N VAL A 527 -23.87 -15.75 23.68
CA VAL A 527 -24.90 -16.55 24.37
C VAL A 527 -26.28 -16.17 23.86
N GLY A 528 -26.58 -14.87 23.79
CA GLY A 528 -27.84 -14.37 23.21
C GLY A 528 -28.10 -14.86 21.78
N TYR A 529 -27.07 -14.88 20.92
CA TYR A 529 -27.17 -15.37 19.55
C TYR A 529 -27.34 -16.89 19.48
N ALA A 530 -26.64 -17.65 20.34
CA ALA A 530 -26.83 -19.10 20.45
C ALA A 530 -28.27 -19.45 20.87
N VAL A 531 -28.81 -18.81 21.92
CA VAL A 531 -30.21 -18.96 22.35
C VAL A 531 -31.19 -18.61 21.23
N ALA A 532 -30.97 -17.47 20.55
CA ALA A 532 -31.81 -17.00 19.46
C ALA A 532 -31.66 -17.79 18.14
N ASN A 533 -30.78 -18.80 18.10
CA ASN A 533 -30.39 -19.54 16.90
C ASN A 533 -29.83 -18.67 15.75
N LYS A 534 -29.26 -17.52 16.11
CA LYS A 534 -28.62 -16.53 15.23
C LYS A 534 -27.19 -16.94 14.88
N LYS A 535 -27.05 -18.01 14.07
CA LYS A 535 -25.74 -18.63 13.80
C LYS A 535 -24.76 -17.72 13.05
N LEU A 536 -25.24 -16.80 12.20
CA LEU A 536 -24.38 -15.85 11.47
C LEU A 536 -23.80 -14.82 12.43
N GLU A 537 -24.63 -14.24 13.28
CA GLU A 537 -24.21 -13.31 14.33
C GLU A 537 -23.28 -13.98 15.34
N PHE A 538 -23.54 -15.24 15.71
CA PHE A 538 -22.64 -16.04 16.55
C PHE A 538 -21.25 -16.21 15.92
N VAL A 539 -21.16 -16.64 14.65
CA VAL A 539 -19.86 -16.81 13.97
C VAL A 539 -19.13 -15.48 13.81
N CYS A 540 -19.84 -14.40 13.47
CA CYS A 540 -19.28 -13.06 13.38
C CYS A 540 -18.65 -12.63 14.72
N ALA A 541 -19.41 -12.76 15.82
CA ALA A 541 -18.95 -12.44 17.17
C ALA A 541 -17.80 -13.36 17.65
N ALA A 542 -17.89 -14.66 17.38
CA ALA A 542 -16.86 -15.64 17.72
C ALA A 542 -15.54 -15.36 17.00
N GLY A 543 -15.59 -14.98 15.72
CA GLY A 543 -14.40 -14.57 14.98
C GLY A 543 -13.81 -13.26 15.53
N ILE A 544 -14.65 -12.28 15.87
CA ILE A 544 -14.20 -10.99 16.41
C ILE A 544 -13.57 -11.13 17.80
N VAL A 545 -14.10 -12.00 18.68
CA VAL A 545 -13.51 -12.19 20.03
C VAL A 545 -12.13 -12.87 19.99
N ALA A 546 -11.75 -13.48 18.86
CA ALA A 546 -10.41 -14.00 18.64
C ALA A 546 -9.33 -12.90 18.67
N HIS A 547 -9.68 -11.65 18.31
CA HIS A 547 -8.79 -10.49 18.36
C HIS A 547 -8.29 -10.23 19.79
N TYR A 548 -9.22 -9.91 20.69
CA TYR A 548 -8.91 -9.56 22.08
C TYR A 548 -8.32 -10.74 22.88
N ILE A 549 -8.66 -12.00 22.53
CA ILE A 549 -8.03 -13.18 23.14
C ILE A 549 -6.61 -13.42 22.57
N GLY A 550 -6.35 -12.95 21.34
CA GLY A 550 -5.00 -12.79 20.80
C GLY A 550 -4.19 -11.75 21.58
N ASP A 551 -4.71 -10.54 21.75
CA ASP A 551 -4.11 -9.50 22.60
C ASP A 551 -3.79 -10.04 24.02
N ALA A 552 -4.70 -10.82 24.63
CA ALA A 552 -4.49 -11.46 25.93
C ALA A 552 -3.34 -12.50 25.99
N CYS A 553 -2.82 -12.94 24.84
CA CYS A 553 -1.64 -13.80 24.73
C CYS A 553 -0.35 -13.05 24.33
N GLN A 554 -0.42 -11.72 24.12
CA GLN A 554 0.72 -10.86 23.83
C GLN A 554 1.14 -10.07 25.09
N PRO A 555 2.30 -10.35 25.71
CA PRO A 555 2.65 -9.80 27.04
C PRO A 555 2.62 -8.26 27.13
N LEU A 556 2.91 -7.55 26.04
CA LEU A 556 2.94 -6.09 26.02
C LEU A 556 1.54 -5.46 25.90
N HIS A 557 0.48 -6.23 25.69
CA HIS A 557 -0.91 -5.76 25.85
C HIS A 557 -1.41 -5.86 27.30
N ILE A 558 -0.62 -6.46 28.20
CA ILE A 558 -0.96 -6.78 29.59
C ILE A 558 -0.16 -5.88 30.57
N SER A 559 0.59 -4.91 30.05
CA SER A 559 1.73 -4.31 30.74
C SER A 559 1.88 -2.83 30.47
N GLN A 560 2.16 -2.07 31.53
CA GLN A 560 2.52 -0.65 31.44
C GLN A 560 3.73 -0.40 30.52
N PHE A 561 4.56 -1.43 30.28
CA PHE A 561 5.73 -1.37 29.42
C PHE A 561 5.42 -1.64 27.93
N HIS A 562 4.16 -1.53 27.51
CA HIS A 562 3.72 -1.53 26.10
C HIS A 562 4.59 -0.62 25.21
N HIS A 563 4.93 0.58 25.71
CA HIS A 563 5.85 1.53 25.09
C HIS A 563 7.25 1.55 25.74
N GLY A 564 7.71 0.43 26.30
CA GLY A 564 9.04 0.29 26.88
C GLY A 564 9.20 1.01 28.22
N LEU A 565 10.45 1.35 28.59
CA LEU A 565 10.78 1.94 29.89
C LEU A 565 10.47 3.43 30.01
N ASP A 566 10.58 4.17 28.91
CA ASP A 566 10.16 5.58 28.83
C ASP A 566 9.34 5.77 27.54
N PRO A 567 8.02 6.02 27.63
CA PRO A 567 7.17 6.25 26.46
C PRO A 567 7.53 7.56 25.72
N ASN A 568 8.31 8.46 26.32
CA ASN A 568 8.75 9.71 25.71
C ASN A 568 9.98 9.53 24.81
N ASP A 569 10.87 8.56 25.09
CA ASP A 569 11.96 8.23 24.17
C ASP A 569 11.44 7.40 22.99
N LYS A 570 11.29 8.09 21.87
CA LYS A 570 10.83 7.55 20.57
C LYS A 570 11.68 6.41 20.00
N LYS A 571 12.86 6.13 20.56
CA LYS A 571 13.68 4.93 20.25
C LYS A 571 13.22 3.71 21.06
N HIS A 572 12.79 3.92 22.30
CA HIS A 572 12.36 2.87 23.22
C HIS A 572 10.86 2.56 23.12
N ALA A 573 10.03 3.57 22.80
CA ALA A 573 8.58 3.48 22.59
C ALA A 573 8.13 2.49 21.50
N LYS A 574 9.06 1.98 20.67
CA LYS A 574 8.78 1.06 19.55
C LYS A 574 8.79 -0.42 19.93
N VAL A 575 9.04 -0.80 21.19
CA VAL A 575 9.23 -2.21 21.59
C VAL A 575 8.10 -3.15 21.16
N HIS A 576 6.84 -2.78 21.38
CA HIS A 576 5.65 -3.55 20.97
C HIS A 576 5.60 -3.74 19.44
N SER A 577 5.73 -2.67 18.66
CA SER A 577 5.78 -2.73 17.19
C SER A 577 6.98 -3.55 16.67
N VAL A 578 8.12 -3.56 17.37
CA VAL A 578 9.27 -4.39 16.95
C VAL A 578 9.14 -5.86 17.35
N TYR A 579 8.61 -6.17 18.54
CA TYR A 579 8.33 -7.55 18.96
C TYR A 579 7.19 -8.18 18.14
N GLU A 580 6.12 -7.43 17.86
CA GLU A 580 4.85 -8.00 17.38
C GLU A 580 4.62 -7.72 15.90
N THR A 581 4.95 -6.52 15.39
CA THR A 581 4.90 -6.25 13.95
C THR A 581 6.18 -6.67 13.23
N THR A 582 7.35 -6.33 13.74
CA THR A 582 8.60 -6.48 12.97
C THR A 582 9.19 -7.88 13.06
N MET A 583 9.24 -8.48 14.26
CA MET A 583 9.81 -9.82 14.46
C MET A 583 8.91 -10.93 13.95
N ILE A 584 7.62 -10.92 14.31
CA ILE A 584 6.63 -11.86 13.74
C ILE A 584 6.49 -11.59 12.22
N GLY A 585 6.57 -10.33 11.79
CA GLY A 585 6.65 -9.94 10.38
C GLY A 585 7.81 -10.54 9.59
N ARG A 586 8.95 -10.88 10.24
CA ARG A 586 10.10 -11.53 9.59
C ARG A 586 10.03 -13.06 9.66
N HIS A 587 9.62 -13.60 10.80
CA HIS A 587 9.77 -15.02 11.14
C HIS A 587 8.44 -15.79 11.24
N GLY A 588 7.31 -15.17 10.88
CA GLY A 588 5.97 -15.72 11.02
C GLY A 588 5.77 -17.10 10.40
N LYS A 589 6.40 -17.39 9.25
CA LYS A 589 6.33 -18.71 8.59
C LYS A 589 6.88 -19.86 9.44
N ASP A 590 7.79 -19.59 10.37
CA ASP A 590 8.28 -20.59 11.31
C ASP A 590 7.50 -20.56 12.62
N LEU A 591 7.08 -19.38 13.08
CA LEU A 591 6.18 -19.25 14.24
C LEU A 591 4.87 -20.04 14.06
N ILE A 592 4.25 -19.98 12.87
CA ILE A 592 3.03 -20.73 12.54
C ILE A 592 3.21 -22.25 12.73
N LYS A 593 4.37 -22.80 12.34
CA LYS A 593 4.70 -24.22 12.50
C LYS A 593 4.95 -24.57 13.97
N MET A 594 5.54 -23.64 14.72
CA MET A 594 5.85 -23.83 16.14
C MET A 594 4.64 -23.76 17.07
N ILE A 595 3.54 -23.10 16.67
CA ILE A 595 2.34 -22.95 17.52
C ILE A 595 1.67 -24.31 17.84
N PRO A 596 1.40 -25.22 16.88
CA PRO A 596 0.85 -26.54 17.21
C PRO A 596 1.80 -27.43 18.03
N ASP A 597 3.10 -27.37 17.75
CA ASP A 597 4.13 -28.19 18.41
C ASP A 597 4.58 -27.65 19.79
N ALA A 598 4.13 -26.45 20.17
CA ALA A 598 4.46 -25.84 21.45
C ALA A 598 3.93 -26.68 22.63
N LYS A 599 4.60 -26.55 23.78
CA LYS A 599 4.23 -27.28 25.00
C LYS A 599 3.55 -26.36 26.01
N THR A 600 2.23 -26.36 25.97
CA THR A 600 1.36 -25.71 26.96
C THR A 600 0.58 -26.74 27.76
N SER A 601 0.29 -26.40 29.03
CA SER A 601 -0.76 -27.07 29.80
C SER A 601 -2.10 -27.02 29.07
N ASP A 602 -3.01 -27.93 29.41
CA ASP A 602 -4.37 -27.86 28.89
C ASP A 602 -5.20 -26.81 29.63
N VAL A 603 -6.05 -26.11 28.88
CA VAL A 603 -6.95 -25.09 29.42
C VAL A 603 -8.26 -25.78 29.77
N ALA A 604 -8.62 -25.74 31.05
CA ALA A 604 -9.81 -26.37 31.57
C ALA A 604 -11.09 -25.82 30.93
N GLU A 605 -12.17 -26.61 31.00
CA GLU A 605 -13.50 -26.14 30.62
C GLU A 605 -13.91 -24.95 31.51
N ILE A 606 -14.48 -23.90 30.92
CA ILE A 606 -14.99 -22.73 31.66
C ILE A 606 -16.34 -23.10 32.29
N ALA A 607 -16.46 -22.86 33.60
CA ALA A 607 -17.62 -23.20 34.46
C ALA A 607 -18.12 -24.66 34.31
N PRO A 608 -17.26 -25.67 34.57
CA PRO A 608 -17.59 -27.08 34.32
C PRO A 608 -18.73 -27.55 35.22
N GLY A 609 -19.79 -28.09 34.61
CA GLY A 609 -21.00 -28.54 35.33
C GLY A 609 -21.95 -27.43 35.79
N ALA A 610 -21.67 -26.17 35.42
CA ALA A 610 -22.56 -25.03 35.63
C ALA A 610 -22.93 -24.38 34.28
N THR A 611 -23.80 -23.37 34.30
CA THR A 611 -24.06 -22.51 33.12
C THR A 611 -22.97 -21.42 33.07
N PRO A 612 -22.11 -21.37 32.05
CA PRO A 612 -21.05 -20.37 31.98
C PRO A 612 -21.59 -18.95 31.77
N THR A 613 -20.98 -17.97 32.45
CA THR A 613 -21.28 -16.54 32.34
C THR A 613 -20.17 -15.76 31.64
N GLY A 614 -20.46 -14.54 31.18
CA GLY A 614 -19.41 -13.63 30.69
C GLY A 614 -18.35 -13.28 31.74
N ARG A 615 -18.67 -13.36 33.04
CA ARG A 615 -17.68 -13.24 34.14
C ARG A 615 -16.69 -14.39 34.10
N ASP A 616 -17.16 -15.63 33.91
CA ASP A 616 -16.29 -16.81 33.81
C ASP A 616 -15.38 -16.73 32.58
N ALA A 617 -15.89 -16.18 31.47
CA ALA A 617 -15.08 -15.90 30.28
C ALA A 617 -13.99 -14.83 30.55
N ALA A 618 -14.33 -13.73 31.22
CA ALA A 618 -13.36 -12.71 31.62
C ALA A 618 -12.31 -13.25 32.61
N VAL A 619 -12.72 -14.09 33.56
CA VAL A 619 -11.82 -14.79 34.49
C VAL A 619 -10.87 -15.74 33.73
N ALA A 620 -11.37 -16.47 32.73
CA ALA A 620 -10.53 -17.33 31.89
C ALA A 620 -9.49 -16.53 31.06
N VAL A 621 -9.86 -15.33 30.59
CA VAL A 621 -8.94 -14.40 29.91
C VAL A 621 -7.91 -13.82 30.87
N VAL A 622 -8.28 -13.43 32.09
CA VAL A 622 -7.32 -12.98 33.11
C VAL A 622 -6.38 -14.12 33.52
N ALA A 623 -6.87 -15.35 33.61
CA ALA A 623 -6.03 -16.51 33.84
C ALA A 623 -5.08 -16.79 32.65
N LEU A 624 -5.49 -16.53 31.41
CA LEU A 624 -4.59 -16.55 30.25
C LEU A 624 -3.52 -15.46 30.37
N MET A 625 -3.90 -14.23 30.69
CA MET A 625 -2.98 -13.09 30.88
C MET A 625 -1.91 -13.38 31.95
N GLN A 626 -2.31 -13.95 33.10
CA GLN A 626 -1.40 -14.42 34.14
C GLN A 626 -0.42 -15.50 33.63
N ARG A 627 -0.89 -16.46 32.83
CA ARG A 627 0.00 -17.47 32.19
C ARG A 627 0.94 -16.83 31.16
N THR A 628 0.45 -15.88 30.37
CA THR A 628 1.21 -15.11 29.36
C THR A 628 2.36 -14.33 30.00
N VAL A 629 2.07 -13.47 30.99
CA VAL A 629 3.09 -12.67 31.70
C VAL A 629 4.08 -13.56 32.46
N LYS A 630 3.62 -14.67 33.05
CA LYS A 630 4.51 -15.64 33.73
C LYS A 630 5.42 -16.40 32.77
N ARG A 631 4.93 -16.73 31.56
CA ARG A 631 5.68 -17.47 30.54
C ARG A 631 6.69 -16.59 29.81
N LEU A 632 6.30 -15.35 29.51
CA LEU A 632 7.13 -14.38 28.81
C LEU A 632 6.96 -13.00 29.46
N PRO A 633 7.74 -12.68 30.51
CA PRO A 633 7.64 -11.40 31.21
C PRO A 633 7.86 -10.21 30.27
N PRO A 634 7.02 -9.16 30.30
CA PRO A 634 7.17 -7.94 29.50
C PRO A 634 8.59 -7.37 29.56
N MET A 635 9.17 -7.33 30.76
CA MET A 635 10.51 -6.81 31.00
C MET A 635 11.63 -7.63 30.33
N THR A 636 11.41 -8.92 30.05
CA THR A 636 12.34 -9.74 29.24
C THR A 636 12.37 -9.28 27.79
N ILE A 637 11.21 -8.97 27.20
CA ILE A 637 11.11 -8.43 25.83
C ILE A 637 11.75 -7.05 25.77
N VAL A 638 11.41 -6.17 26.73
CA VAL A 638 11.91 -4.79 26.81
C VAL A 638 13.42 -4.73 27.00
N ASN A 639 13.98 -5.53 27.91
CA ASN A 639 15.43 -5.57 28.10
C ASN A 639 16.18 -6.15 26.90
N LEU A 640 15.63 -7.17 26.23
CA LEU A 640 16.26 -7.74 25.03
C LEU A 640 16.22 -6.76 23.85
N PHE A 641 15.09 -6.06 23.66
CA PHE A 641 14.94 -4.99 22.69
C PHE A 641 15.94 -3.85 22.96
N ASN A 642 15.99 -3.34 24.20
CA ASN A 642 16.87 -2.23 24.59
C ASN A 642 18.36 -2.55 24.41
N SER A 643 18.78 -3.77 24.75
CA SER A 643 20.20 -4.19 24.75
C SER A 643 20.79 -4.44 23.35
N HIS A 644 19.96 -4.68 22.33
CA HIS A 644 20.41 -5.08 20.99
C HIS A 644 19.95 -4.11 19.88
N MET A 645 19.71 -2.84 20.22
CA MET A 645 19.24 -1.79 19.30
C MET A 645 20.16 -1.53 18.09
N GLY A 646 19.88 -2.16 16.95
CA GLY A 646 20.63 -1.95 15.70
C GLY A 646 20.24 -2.93 14.59
N SER A 647 21.13 -3.12 13.62
CA SER A 647 21.00 -4.23 12.66
C SER A 647 21.08 -5.57 13.41
N GLY A 648 20.28 -6.56 12.99
CA GLY A 648 20.17 -7.87 13.65
C GLY A 648 19.37 -7.91 14.96
N GLN A 649 18.86 -6.77 15.46
CA GLN A 649 18.04 -6.71 16.69
C GLN A 649 16.88 -7.73 16.68
N VAL A 650 16.16 -7.75 15.56
CA VAL A 650 14.99 -8.61 15.31
C VAL A 650 15.35 -10.10 15.40
N ASP A 651 16.53 -10.47 14.90
CA ASP A 651 16.95 -11.86 14.78
C ASP A 651 17.54 -12.37 16.10
N VAL A 652 18.17 -11.49 16.89
CA VAL A 652 18.48 -11.75 18.30
C VAL A 652 17.18 -11.94 19.11
N MET A 653 16.19 -11.06 18.95
CA MET A 653 14.88 -11.22 19.61
C MET A 653 14.23 -12.54 19.22
N TRP A 654 14.16 -12.86 17.92
CA TRP A 654 13.64 -14.14 17.44
C TRP A 654 14.36 -15.33 18.08
N SER A 655 15.69 -15.32 18.11
CA SER A 655 16.51 -16.42 18.67
C SER A 655 16.27 -16.73 20.16
N LYS A 656 15.65 -15.81 20.91
CA LYS A 656 15.39 -15.94 22.35
C LYS A 656 13.92 -16.04 22.72
N LEU A 657 13.02 -15.39 21.96
CA LEU A 657 11.62 -15.23 22.32
C LEU A 657 10.71 -16.28 21.66
N LYS A 658 11.09 -16.78 20.46
CA LYS A 658 10.23 -17.59 19.58
C LYS A 658 9.45 -18.72 20.26
N ASP A 659 10.11 -19.51 21.13
CA ASP A 659 9.52 -20.71 21.72
C ASP A 659 8.49 -20.33 22.80
N ALA A 660 8.75 -19.23 23.53
CA ALA A 660 7.82 -18.66 24.49
C ALA A 660 6.65 -17.94 23.81
N THR A 661 6.90 -17.21 22.71
CA THR A 661 5.87 -16.59 21.87
C THR A 661 4.93 -17.65 21.29
N ALA A 662 5.46 -18.72 20.70
CA ALA A 662 4.66 -19.83 20.15
C ALA A 662 3.76 -20.47 21.23
N ALA A 663 4.32 -20.72 22.42
CA ALA A 663 3.58 -21.27 23.55
C ALA A 663 2.54 -20.29 24.14
N CYS A 664 2.75 -18.97 24.10
CA CYS A 664 1.69 -18.01 24.45
C CYS A 664 0.54 -18.07 23.43
N MET A 665 0.83 -18.06 22.13
CA MET A 665 -0.20 -18.10 21.08
C MET A 665 -0.99 -19.41 21.06
N GLN A 666 -0.35 -20.55 21.37
CA GLN A 666 -1.04 -21.85 21.54
C GLN A 666 -1.97 -21.84 22.77
N ASP A 667 -1.54 -21.24 23.89
CA ASP A 667 -2.35 -21.07 25.11
C ASP A 667 -3.56 -20.15 24.86
N GLY A 668 -3.36 -19.09 24.06
CA GLY A 668 -4.41 -18.22 23.53
C GLY A 668 -5.42 -18.98 22.68
N ALA A 669 -4.97 -19.80 21.71
CA ALA A 669 -5.85 -20.60 20.86
C ALA A 669 -6.63 -21.67 21.65
N LYS A 670 -6.00 -22.35 22.62
CA LYS A 670 -6.69 -23.27 23.55
C LYS A 670 -7.77 -22.51 24.35
N THR A 671 -7.47 -21.33 24.87
CA THR A 671 -8.41 -20.51 25.66
C THR A 671 -9.57 -20.00 24.80
N LEU A 672 -9.30 -19.54 23.57
CA LEU A 672 -10.30 -19.08 22.61
C LEU A 672 -11.34 -20.18 22.30
N ALA A 673 -10.89 -21.41 22.08
CA ALA A 673 -11.78 -22.55 21.91
C ALA A 673 -12.68 -22.75 23.14
N ARG A 674 -12.13 -22.75 24.36
CA ARG A 674 -12.92 -22.90 25.60
C ARG A 674 -13.96 -21.78 25.79
N VAL A 675 -13.65 -20.54 25.38
CA VAL A 675 -14.60 -19.40 25.40
C VAL A 675 -15.76 -19.61 24.41
N TRP A 676 -15.48 -20.02 23.17
CA TRP A 676 -16.52 -20.33 22.18
C TRP A 676 -17.42 -21.49 22.61
N GLU A 677 -16.82 -22.56 23.13
CA GLU A 677 -17.55 -23.69 23.69
C GLU A 677 -18.48 -23.28 24.83
N ALA A 678 -17.99 -22.45 25.75
CA ALA A 678 -18.75 -22.00 26.92
C ALA A 678 -19.96 -21.13 26.52
N ALA A 679 -19.78 -20.22 25.56
CA ALA A 679 -20.89 -19.42 25.03
C ALA A 679 -21.95 -20.30 24.33
N TRP A 680 -21.49 -21.32 23.58
CA TRP A 680 -22.37 -22.26 22.90
C TRP A 680 -23.12 -23.18 23.88
N ARG A 681 -22.45 -23.70 24.93
CA ARG A 681 -23.09 -24.48 26.00
C ARG A 681 -24.13 -23.64 26.75
N ALA A 682 -23.77 -22.43 27.16
CA ALA A 682 -24.69 -21.51 27.86
C ALA A 682 -25.96 -21.18 27.04
N GLY A 683 -25.85 -21.10 25.72
CA GLY A 683 -27.00 -20.88 24.83
C GLY A 683 -27.77 -22.14 24.38
N SER A 684 -27.40 -23.33 24.86
CA SER A 684 -27.91 -24.63 24.36
C SER A 684 -27.72 -24.79 22.84
N GLY A 685 -26.55 -24.36 22.33
CA GLY A 685 -26.29 -24.21 20.90
C GLY A 685 -26.31 -25.52 20.11
N GLU A 686 -25.90 -26.63 20.72
CA GLU A 686 -25.95 -27.97 20.11
C GLU A 686 -27.39 -28.47 19.89
N ASP A 687 -28.35 -28.11 20.74
CA ASP A 687 -29.75 -28.51 20.53
C ASP A 687 -30.39 -27.75 19.35
N ARG A 688 -29.79 -26.60 18.97
CA ARG A 688 -30.35 -25.62 18.03
C ARG A 688 -29.72 -25.74 16.64
N GLY A 689 -29.98 -26.85 15.96
CA GLY A 689 -29.64 -27.05 14.54
C GLY A 689 -28.14 -27.04 14.18
N GLN A 690 -27.82 -27.34 12.93
CA GLN A 690 -26.45 -27.29 12.41
C GLN A 690 -26.21 -25.96 11.69
N GLY A 691 -25.09 -25.29 11.99
CA GLY A 691 -24.61 -24.14 11.22
C GLY A 691 -23.82 -24.57 9.98
N GLY A 692 -23.41 -23.60 9.16
CA GLY A 692 -22.59 -23.85 7.97
C GLY A 692 -21.76 -22.63 7.60
N LYS A 693 -21.08 -22.69 6.44
CA LYS A 693 -20.30 -21.57 5.93
C LYS A 693 -21.20 -20.37 5.59
N PHE A 694 -20.83 -19.19 6.08
CA PHE A 694 -21.49 -17.93 5.76
C PHE A 694 -20.76 -17.19 4.64
N ASP A 695 -21.49 -16.33 3.92
CA ASP A 695 -20.89 -15.49 2.90
C ASP A 695 -20.25 -14.23 3.52
N GLN A 696 -19.12 -13.82 2.94
CA GLN A 696 -18.34 -12.67 3.39
C GLN A 696 -19.08 -11.33 3.25
N GLY A 697 -20.06 -11.23 2.35
CA GLY A 697 -20.87 -10.02 2.18
C GLY A 697 -21.82 -9.79 3.36
N SER A 698 -22.51 -10.84 3.81
CA SER A 698 -23.39 -10.80 4.98
C SER A 698 -22.61 -10.57 6.28
N LEU A 699 -21.46 -11.22 6.45
CA LEU A 699 -20.56 -10.97 7.59
C LEU A 699 -20.03 -9.52 7.59
N SER A 700 -19.56 -9.02 6.44
CA SER A 700 -19.09 -7.63 6.30
C SER A 700 -20.19 -6.61 6.57
N LYS A 701 -21.40 -6.84 6.05
CA LYS A 701 -22.55 -6.00 6.35
C LYS A 701 -22.87 -5.95 7.85
N LEU A 702 -22.69 -7.06 8.57
CA LEU A 702 -22.98 -7.15 9.99
C LEU A 702 -21.93 -6.42 10.84
N TYR A 703 -20.63 -6.65 10.63
CA TYR A 703 -19.62 -5.95 11.45
C TYR A 703 -19.52 -4.44 11.15
N ASN A 704 -19.98 -4.00 9.99
CA ASN A 704 -20.12 -2.56 9.67
C ASN A 704 -21.38 -1.91 10.27
N ASP A 705 -22.33 -2.67 10.84
CA ASP A 705 -23.48 -2.10 11.56
C ASP A 705 -23.03 -1.55 12.93
N PRO A 706 -23.15 -0.24 13.22
CA PRO A 706 -22.70 0.32 14.50
C PRO A 706 -23.44 -0.21 15.73
N SER A 707 -24.62 -0.83 15.55
CA SER A 707 -25.40 -1.45 16.62
C SER A 707 -24.98 -2.89 16.94
N PHE A 708 -24.19 -3.54 16.08
CA PHE A 708 -23.68 -4.90 16.32
C PHE A 708 -22.44 -4.86 17.22
N LEU A 709 -22.48 -5.56 18.35
CA LEU A 709 -21.41 -5.62 19.37
C LEU A 709 -20.88 -4.23 19.79
N PRO A 710 -21.73 -3.34 20.34
CA PRO A 710 -21.32 -2.00 20.78
C PRO A 710 -20.16 -2.08 21.79
N ALA A 711 -19.25 -1.11 21.72
CA ALA A 711 -18.04 -1.06 22.54
C ALA A 711 -18.14 0.04 23.60
N TYR A 712 -17.74 -0.27 24.83
CA TYR A 712 -17.78 0.63 25.98
C TYR A 712 -16.44 0.65 26.71
N GLN A 713 -16.06 1.83 27.21
CA GLN A 713 -14.86 2.03 28.03
C GLN A 713 -15.07 1.52 29.47
N LEU A 714 -14.01 1.19 30.20
CA LEU A 714 -14.11 0.63 31.56
C LEU A 714 -14.92 1.50 32.53
N GLN A 715 -14.78 2.83 32.43
CA GLN A 715 -15.50 3.82 33.23
C GLN A 715 -17.01 3.85 32.93
N GLN A 716 -17.44 3.26 31.81
CA GLN A 716 -18.84 3.18 31.38
C GLN A 716 -19.50 1.86 31.77
N LEU A 717 -18.79 0.94 32.43
CA LEU A 717 -19.31 -0.38 32.80
C LEU A 717 -19.68 -0.46 34.29
N THR A 718 -20.84 -1.02 34.58
CA THR A 718 -21.24 -1.47 35.93
C THR A 718 -21.81 -2.88 35.84
N LEU A 719 -21.84 -3.59 36.95
CA LEU A 719 -22.67 -4.80 37.07
C LEU A 719 -24.13 -4.42 37.41
N ASP A 720 -25.08 -5.24 36.98
CA ASP A 720 -26.47 -5.21 37.44
C ASP A 720 -26.72 -6.20 38.60
N ALA A 721 -27.98 -6.36 39.00
CA ALA A 721 -28.35 -7.22 40.14
C ALA A 721 -28.21 -8.74 39.87
N ASP A 722 -28.08 -9.14 38.60
CA ASP A 722 -27.83 -10.51 38.14
C ASP A 722 -26.33 -10.71 37.81
N ASP A 723 -25.47 -9.82 38.30
CA ASP A 723 -24.00 -9.81 38.09
C ASP A 723 -23.58 -9.59 36.61
N HIS A 724 -24.47 -9.12 35.72
CA HIS A 724 -24.15 -8.87 34.30
C HIS A 724 -23.61 -7.46 34.03
N ILE A 725 -22.70 -7.32 33.05
CA ILE A 725 -22.22 -6.01 32.59
C ILE A 725 -23.32 -5.23 31.86
N VAL A 726 -23.56 -4.00 32.31
CA VAL A 726 -24.45 -3.02 31.67
C VAL A 726 -23.81 -1.63 31.59
N PRO A 727 -24.22 -0.77 30.63
CA PRO A 727 -23.72 0.59 30.55
C PRO A 727 -24.22 1.49 31.70
N ALA A 728 -23.28 2.17 32.37
CA ALA A 728 -23.57 3.10 33.44
C ALA A 728 -24.49 4.26 32.97
N GLY A 729 -25.57 4.51 33.71
CA GLY A 729 -26.57 5.54 33.38
C GLY A 729 -27.62 5.14 32.33
N GLY A 730 -27.54 3.94 31.74
CA GLY A 730 -28.57 3.44 30.83
C GLY A 730 -29.87 3.08 31.55
N SER A 731 -30.95 3.82 31.29
CA SER A 731 -32.29 3.40 31.75
C SER A 731 -32.66 2.08 31.07
N GLY A 732 -32.93 1.05 31.89
CA GLY A 732 -32.89 -0.35 31.46
C GLY A 732 -33.65 -0.66 30.16
N ALA A 733 -32.89 -0.90 29.09
CA ALA A 733 -33.38 -1.46 27.83
C ALA A 733 -33.74 -2.93 28.05
N ARG A 734 -34.89 -3.14 28.71
CA ARG A 734 -35.41 -4.40 29.26
C ARG A 734 -35.09 -5.60 28.36
N ARG A 735 -34.17 -6.47 28.82
CA ARG A 735 -33.95 -7.83 28.28
C ARG A 735 -35.32 -8.44 27.96
N ARG A 736 -35.53 -8.90 26.73
CA ARG A 736 -36.77 -9.59 26.36
C ARG A 736 -36.74 -11.00 26.93
N SER A 737 -37.04 -11.12 28.22
CA SER A 737 -37.19 -12.40 28.91
C SER A 737 -38.16 -13.29 28.13
N ALA A 738 -37.66 -14.43 27.64
CA ALA A 738 -38.43 -15.35 26.80
C ALA A 738 -39.40 -16.21 27.65
N THR A 739 -40.32 -15.55 28.33
CA THR A 739 -41.32 -16.22 29.18
C THR A 739 -42.25 -17.07 28.32
N ILE A 740 -42.45 -18.33 28.73
CA ILE A 740 -43.10 -19.37 27.93
C ILE A 740 -44.57 -19.02 27.63
N ALA A 741 -44.88 -18.73 26.36
CA ALA A 741 -46.24 -18.53 25.87
C ALA A 741 -46.74 -19.75 25.08
N ARG A 742 -47.72 -20.47 25.63
CA ARG A 742 -48.35 -21.62 24.96
C ARG A 742 -49.30 -21.17 23.84
N GLY A 743 -49.06 -21.67 22.62
CA GLY A 743 -50.07 -22.06 21.64
C GLY A 743 -51.15 -21.05 21.21
N ALA A 744 -50.98 -20.48 20.01
CA ALA A 744 -52.08 -19.97 19.19
C ALA A 744 -51.93 -20.45 17.73
N ARG A 745 -53.04 -20.73 17.05
CA ARG A 745 -53.10 -21.33 15.70
C ARG A 745 -53.22 -20.22 14.64
N PRO A 746 -52.57 -20.31 13.46
CA PRO A 746 -52.61 -19.24 12.46
C PRO A 746 -53.94 -19.21 11.66
N PRO A 747 -54.49 -18.02 11.34
CA PRO A 747 -55.50 -17.87 10.29
C PRO A 747 -54.86 -17.89 8.89
N ALA A 748 -55.64 -18.28 7.89
CA ALA A 748 -55.14 -18.57 6.55
C ALA A 748 -55.14 -17.36 5.59
N ALA A 749 -54.42 -17.53 4.48
CA ALA A 749 -54.25 -16.60 3.38
C ALA A 749 -55.55 -16.04 2.76
N ASN A 750 -55.41 -14.93 2.03
CA ASN A 750 -56.26 -14.71 0.86
C ASN A 750 -55.46 -14.19 -0.35
N LYS A 751 -55.93 -14.46 -1.57
CA LYS A 751 -55.20 -14.25 -2.84
C LYS A 751 -55.80 -13.12 -3.66
N ALA A 752 -54.96 -12.33 -4.32
CA ALA A 752 -55.29 -11.61 -5.56
C ALA A 752 -54.02 -11.53 -6.43
N ALA A 753 -54.14 -11.62 -7.77
CA ALA A 753 -52.97 -11.80 -8.64
C ALA A 753 -53.16 -11.33 -10.10
N LYS A 754 -52.03 -11.04 -10.77
CA LYS A 754 -51.80 -10.99 -12.23
C LYS A 754 -52.66 -10.06 -13.09
N LYS A 755 -52.06 -8.96 -13.56
CA LYS A 755 -51.61 -8.71 -14.97
C LYS A 755 -51.01 -7.28 -15.05
N ALA A 756 -49.88 -6.93 -15.68
CA ALA A 756 -49.01 -7.50 -16.73
C ALA A 756 -49.20 -6.94 -18.15
N ALA A 757 -48.32 -5.97 -18.47
CA ALA A 757 -47.66 -5.72 -19.76
C ALA A 757 -48.35 -4.95 -20.91
N LYS A 758 -47.46 -4.39 -21.76
CA LYS A 758 -47.65 -3.73 -23.08
C LYS A 758 -48.20 -2.30 -23.09
N SER A 759 -47.85 -1.43 -24.07
CA SER A 759 -46.61 -1.32 -24.88
C SER A 759 -46.59 -0.03 -25.73
N THR A 760 -45.40 0.55 -25.90
CA THR A 760 -44.87 1.24 -27.11
C THR A 760 -45.55 2.49 -27.73
N THR A 761 -44.65 3.41 -28.13
CA THR A 761 -44.63 4.25 -29.36
C THR A 761 -45.42 5.56 -29.52
N ARG A 762 -44.60 6.64 -29.63
CA ARG A 762 -44.53 7.66 -30.71
C ARG A 762 -45.40 8.93 -30.67
N ASN A 763 -44.68 10.04 -30.91
CA ASN A 763 -45.06 11.21 -31.74
C ASN A 763 -46.12 12.19 -31.19
N LYS A 764 -46.09 13.50 -31.53
CA LYS A 764 -44.98 14.41 -31.91
C LYS A 764 -45.45 15.86 -31.69
N ALA A 765 -44.51 16.78 -31.48
CA ALA A 765 -44.71 18.20 -31.13
C ALA A 765 -45.78 19.00 -31.91
N LYS A 766 -46.39 20.01 -31.23
CA LYS A 766 -46.49 21.38 -31.77
C LYS A 766 -46.87 22.46 -30.72
N ASN A 767 -46.51 23.71 -31.06
CA ASN A 767 -46.94 25.01 -30.49
C ASN A 767 -46.45 25.33 -29.05
N THR A 768 -45.95 26.51 -28.62
CA THR A 768 -46.08 27.96 -28.98
C THR A 768 -47.45 28.59 -28.66
N ALA A 769 -47.63 29.64 -27.86
CA ALA A 769 -46.76 30.46 -26.99
C ALA A 769 -47.68 31.13 -25.89
N GLU A 770 -47.42 32.21 -25.14
CA GLU A 770 -46.34 33.20 -25.03
C GLU A 770 -46.39 33.90 -23.63
N SER A 771 -45.93 35.17 -23.49
CA SER A 771 -45.81 36.02 -22.29
C SER A 771 -44.76 35.55 -21.24
N THR A 772 -43.77 36.31 -20.74
CA THR A 772 -43.49 37.75 -20.45
C THR A 772 -43.84 38.24 -19.04
N ALA A 773 -42.91 38.07 -18.09
CA ALA A 773 -42.79 38.90 -16.88
C ALA A 773 -41.31 39.11 -16.52
N ARG A 774 -40.93 40.27 -15.95
CA ARG A 774 -39.54 40.68 -15.66
C ARG A 774 -39.32 40.84 -14.15
N ARG A 775 -38.16 40.38 -13.60
CA ARG A 775 -37.09 41.27 -13.06
C ARG A 775 -35.94 40.54 -12.30
N ALA A 776 -34.74 40.71 -12.85
CA ALA A 776 -33.44 41.00 -12.22
C ALA A 776 -33.04 40.46 -10.81
N PRO A 777 -31.90 39.75 -10.69
CA PRO A 777 -31.14 39.61 -9.44
C PRO A 777 -30.29 40.87 -9.12
N LYS A 778 -29.75 40.95 -7.90
CA LYS A 778 -29.01 42.12 -7.38
C LYS A 778 -27.53 42.18 -7.84
N LYS A 779 -26.97 43.40 -7.91
CA LYS A 779 -25.58 43.68 -8.31
C LYS A 779 -24.55 43.23 -7.27
N ALA A 780 -23.41 42.72 -7.73
CA ALA A 780 -22.17 42.67 -6.96
C ALA A 780 -21.46 44.05 -6.94
N VAL A 781 -20.65 44.32 -5.91
CA VAL A 781 -19.89 45.57 -5.75
C VAL A 781 -18.40 45.31 -5.96
N ALA A 782 -17.77 46.05 -6.88
CA ALA A 782 -16.33 45.97 -7.14
C ALA A 782 -15.55 47.03 -6.33
N ARG A 783 -14.36 46.68 -5.84
CA ARG A 783 -13.39 47.64 -5.29
C ARG A 783 -11.97 47.43 -5.83
N LYS A 784 -11.60 48.36 -6.73
CA LYS A 784 -10.28 48.87 -7.14
C LYS A 784 -8.99 48.14 -6.68
N ARG A 785 -8.15 47.82 -7.68
CA ARG A 785 -6.67 47.79 -7.60
C ARG A 785 -6.08 49.18 -7.29
N PRO A 786 -4.90 49.26 -6.64
CA PRO A 786 -3.89 50.30 -6.87
C PRO A 786 -2.82 49.85 -7.90
N ALA A 787 -1.88 50.73 -8.24
CA ALA A 787 -0.99 50.61 -9.41
C ALA A 787 0.41 50.04 -9.14
N ALA A 788 1.20 49.87 -10.20
CA ALA A 788 2.58 49.36 -10.18
C ALA A 788 3.63 50.40 -9.76
N ALA A 789 4.82 49.94 -9.39
CA ALA A 789 6.01 50.76 -9.14
C ALA A 789 7.24 50.23 -9.90
N THR A 790 8.07 51.14 -10.40
CA THR A 790 9.24 50.89 -11.28
C THR A 790 10.50 50.53 -10.46
N PRO A 791 11.39 49.63 -10.94
CA PRO A 791 12.56 49.20 -10.17
C PRO A 791 13.68 50.24 -10.09
N LEU A 792 14.37 50.28 -8.94
CA LEU A 792 15.55 51.12 -8.69
C LEU A 792 16.87 50.38 -8.97
N ARG A 793 17.75 51.01 -9.76
CA ARG A 793 19.15 50.60 -9.95
C ARG A 793 20.07 51.27 -8.91
N ARG A 794 20.90 50.48 -8.22
CA ARG A 794 22.27 50.84 -7.75
C ARG A 794 23.04 49.51 -7.62
N ALA A 795 24.09 49.25 -8.39
CA ALA A 795 25.43 49.87 -8.42
C ALA A 795 26.36 49.30 -7.34
N ALA A 796 27.57 48.90 -7.75
CA ALA A 796 28.44 48.00 -7.01
C ALA A 796 29.27 48.66 -5.90
N ALA A 797 29.74 47.86 -4.95
CA ALA A 797 30.88 48.16 -4.10
C ALA A 797 31.72 46.88 -3.90
N SER A 798 32.94 46.86 -4.45
CA SER A 798 33.92 45.81 -4.20
C SER A 798 34.81 46.18 -3.02
N LYS A 799 35.08 45.25 -2.10
CA LYS A 799 36.25 45.33 -1.21
C LYS A 799 36.96 43.98 -1.11
N LYS A 800 38.10 43.89 -1.81
CA LYS A 800 39.19 43.00 -1.41
C LYS A 800 39.84 43.56 -0.14
N THR A 801 40.13 42.71 0.83
CA THR A 801 41.26 42.87 1.75
C THR A 801 41.83 41.50 2.03
N ALA A 802 43.14 41.35 1.84
CA ALA A 802 43.88 40.13 2.13
C ALA A 802 45.01 40.46 3.10
N THR A 803 45.31 39.52 4.01
CA THR A 803 46.49 39.61 4.88
C THR A 803 47.06 38.22 5.10
N LYS A 804 48.35 38.05 4.83
CA LYS A 804 49.11 36.80 5.07
C LYS A 804 49.68 36.78 6.49
N ARG A 805 49.63 35.61 7.15
CA ARG A 805 50.59 35.03 8.13
C ARG A 805 49.96 33.74 8.67
N GLY A 806 50.65 32.62 8.88
CA GLY A 806 52.05 32.26 8.58
C GLY A 806 52.56 31.16 9.52
N ALA A 807 53.35 30.19 9.03
CA ALA A 807 53.93 29.06 9.78
C ALA A 807 52.92 28.01 10.33
N ALA A 808 53.26 26.72 10.55
CA ALA A 808 54.39 25.92 10.03
C ALA A 808 54.10 24.39 10.07
N ARG A 809 54.92 23.65 9.29
CA ARG A 809 55.21 22.19 9.34
C ARG A 809 54.57 21.34 10.46
N LYS A 810 54.02 20.18 10.04
CA LYS A 810 54.72 18.88 10.17
C LYS A 810 54.23 17.85 9.14
N ARG A 811 55.17 17.05 8.60
CA ARG A 811 54.90 15.78 7.90
C ARG A 811 55.16 14.64 8.89
N SER A 812 54.42 13.55 8.79
CA SER A 812 54.87 12.20 9.11
C SER A 812 54.69 11.32 7.86
N VAL A 813 55.44 10.23 7.75
CA VAL A 813 55.58 9.45 6.51
C VAL A 813 55.15 8.00 6.73
N ALA A 814 54.48 7.47 5.70
CA ALA A 814 54.09 6.10 5.39
C ALA A 814 54.59 4.93 6.27
N LYS A 815 53.73 3.91 6.36
CA LYS A 815 54.18 2.51 6.23
C LYS A 815 53.19 1.68 5.41
N THR A 816 53.70 1.04 4.36
CA THR A 816 52.99 0.08 3.52
C THR A 816 53.26 -1.34 4.01
N HIS A 817 52.26 -2.23 3.95
CA HIS A 817 52.47 -3.68 3.98
C HIS A 817 51.54 -4.37 2.97
N LYS A 818 52.04 -5.45 2.37
CA LYS A 818 51.33 -6.33 1.41
C LYS A 818 51.26 -7.76 1.99
N PRO A 819 50.36 -8.62 1.49
CA PRO A 819 49.95 -9.84 2.19
C PRO A 819 50.86 -11.04 1.98
N SER A 820 50.75 -12.02 2.88
CA SER A 820 51.31 -13.37 2.76
C SER A 820 50.23 -14.42 2.54
N ARG A 821 50.31 -15.16 1.44
CA ARG A 821 49.56 -16.43 1.22
C ARG A 821 50.24 -17.57 1.97
N LYS A 822 49.42 -18.49 2.53
CA LYS A 822 49.55 -19.96 2.56
C LYS A 822 48.43 -20.53 3.46
N HIS A 823 47.91 -21.74 3.24
CA HIS A 823 48.24 -22.73 2.21
C HIS A 823 47.04 -23.04 1.30
#